data_AF-A0A384L5Y3-F1
#
_entry.id   AF-A0A384L5Y3-F1
#
_cell.length_a   1.000
_cell.length_b   1.000
_cell.length_c   1.000
_cell.angle_alpha   90.00
_cell.angle_beta   90.00
_cell.angle_gamma   90.00
#
_symmetry.space_group_name_H-M   'P 1'
#
loop_
_entity.id
_entity.type
_entity.pdbx_description
1 polymer ?
#
loop_
_entity_poly.entity_id
_entity_poly.type
_entity_poly.pdbx_seq_one_letter_code
_entity_poly.pdbx_strand_id
1 'polypeptide(L)'
;MTSEYYFQYWETVSSQRTKEYDELKDGEALGGKRPMIQNDRFEMLKRLCDEAGIDDWVGEIDHTATYQSNKQKIMNRYGLSGFEVDQEQKLKKLEAEAEDREAEAPEDAPTSFEEQMRQQSGGTKQPADTIEVESIDGGSEQPAKNKQQNTQSNKSPSGRQSQKSQISASASLSLSQVRNKCLKTIEEAYAETQPALIDALPGTGKSYAAVEAASTTETPITILTSRGREERYAEIESWCQTHGLSSKVLPSADKDCPTFAGKHGSQLKTRFKKYRDLGVTVSDLHAHWSPPCQNESRCPYQSAWDFQPEDYDVIMGYYTQAYVDKVTENRVVVIDEIPSDAFLTQFEDPQTPITNFLQQTNGIPFPNYHSLIANKDSQKEETALKWFENRGIDIGGSKQILDANTSDYHIHAPLLVLGILISEPLGNNWSRASLGGGQVFAHDQNGNKMSVLTPPTLTNAKNVIALDGTPTLRLYDLMFNVGFEQKQLLSDPEREEYIQDTQNLKIVQTELKYIRPYTSGSSVNVDRDEALLREVIAVHSDDPSVITSCKALRKLKATNIPISPNSTYYGNLRGSNELAKKDVGVILGSPHYGDEFIERWSALFGFEASGTKTGTAKSYGAFGDELLQHMRENEVLQAVFRFARDGSGATVYVNTAAIPPWLPREIALGVSRTRTSTEREIIDVLSNKGKASGTEIATKVDKHPNTVRSHLRTLQKEGIVRKTGKNKGTQWHDDGLSNANKYGAVDLNSITNKTYKIPIREIGDKIELKDELDMHLEQYGIDQAERDRLIGDVWMTDHRT
;
A
#
# COMPACT_ATOMS: atom_id res chain seq x y z
N MET A 1 -25.01 10.01 -22.68
CA MET A 1 -25.83 8.78 -22.61
C MET A 1 -26.35 8.68 -21.18
N THR A 2 -27.67 8.61 -21.02
CA THR A 2 -28.39 8.90 -19.76
C THR A 2 -28.43 7.72 -18.78
N SER A 3 -28.54 8.02 -17.48
CA SER A 3 -28.50 7.13 -16.31
C SER A 3 -29.59 6.05 -16.22
N GLU A 4 -30.40 5.89 -17.26
CA GLU A 4 -31.56 4.98 -17.30
C GLU A 4 -31.18 3.53 -17.60
N TYR A 5 -30.02 3.29 -18.22
CA TYR A 5 -29.55 1.93 -18.51
C TYR A 5 -28.96 1.21 -17.27
N TYR A 6 -28.52 1.96 -16.25
CA TYR A 6 -27.94 1.40 -15.01
C TYR A 6 -29.02 0.95 -14.02
N PHE A 7 -30.22 1.56 -14.05
CA PHE A 7 -31.35 1.21 -13.20
C PHE A 7 -32.10 -0.06 -13.69
N GLN A 8 -32.23 -0.27 -15.01
CA GLN A 8 -32.91 -1.46 -15.55
C GLN A 8 -32.11 -2.77 -15.33
N TYR A 9 -30.79 -2.69 -15.23
CA TYR A 9 -29.95 -3.84 -14.89
C TYR A 9 -30.16 -4.28 -13.43
N TRP A 10 -30.35 -3.33 -12.50
CA TRP A 10 -30.53 -3.62 -11.08
C TRP A 10 -31.94 -4.11 -10.72
N GLU A 11 -33.02 -3.61 -11.33
CA GLU A 11 -34.38 -4.15 -11.07
C GLU A 11 -34.55 -5.62 -11.52
N THR A 12 -33.86 -6.02 -12.58
CA THR A 12 -33.95 -7.39 -13.11
C THR A 12 -33.24 -8.41 -12.19
N VAL A 13 -32.17 -7.99 -11.49
CA VAL A 13 -31.43 -8.82 -10.53
C VAL A 13 -32.11 -8.84 -9.14
N SER A 14 -32.83 -7.77 -8.80
CA SER A 14 -33.51 -7.62 -7.50
C SER A 14 -34.83 -8.38 -7.42
N SER A 15 -35.58 -8.47 -8.53
CA SER A 15 -36.92 -9.07 -8.59
C SER A 15 -36.95 -10.60 -8.56
N GLN A 16 -35.80 -11.27 -8.75
CA GLN A 16 -35.69 -12.73 -8.63
C GLN A 16 -35.43 -13.22 -7.19
N ARG A 17 -35.02 -12.35 -6.26
CA ARG A 17 -34.77 -12.72 -4.84
C ARG A 17 -35.98 -12.53 -3.93
N THR A 18 -36.96 -11.71 -4.32
CA THR A 18 -38.11 -11.36 -3.47
C THR A 18 -39.26 -12.37 -3.52
N LYS A 19 -39.35 -13.20 -4.57
CA LYS A 19 -40.46 -14.16 -4.71
C LYS A 19 -40.40 -15.36 -3.77
N GLU A 20 -39.24 -15.71 -3.23
CA GLU A 20 -39.14 -16.75 -2.18
C GLU A 20 -39.36 -16.20 -0.76
N TYR A 21 -39.41 -14.88 -0.57
CA TYR A 21 -39.57 -14.25 0.75
C TYR A 21 -41.02 -13.87 1.10
N ASP A 22 -41.88 -13.66 0.10
CA ASP A 22 -43.27 -13.22 0.32
C ASP A 22 -44.28 -14.37 0.52
N GLU A 23 -43.91 -15.65 0.31
CA GLU A 23 -44.81 -16.80 0.54
C GLU A 23 -44.89 -17.25 2.02
N LEU A 24 -44.21 -16.57 2.94
CA LEU A 24 -44.24 -16.87 4.39
C LEU A 24 -45.16 -15.95 5.21
N LYS A 25 -46.09 -15.23 4.55
CA LYS A 25 -46.79 -14.08 5.13
C LYS A 25 -48.25 -14.27 5.55
N ASP A 26 -48.73 -15.50 5.74
CA ASP A 26 -50.11 -15.72 6.22
C ASP A 26 -50.15 -16.67 7.44
N GLY A 27 -50.28 -16.10 8.64
CA GLY A 27 -50.62 -16.84 9.87
C GLY A 27 -50.12 -16.24 11.19
N GLU A 28 -50.94 -15.36 11.77
CA GLU A 28 -51.08 -15.01 13.21
C GLU A 28 -49.84 -14.61 14.05
N ALA A 29 -49.88 -13.34 14.49
CA ALA A 29 -49.29 -12.74 15.70
C ALA A 29 -48.27 -13.54 16.53
N LEU A 30 -47.02 -13.09 16.51
CA LEU A 30 -46.09 -13.27 17.64
C LEU A 30 -45.35 -11.95 17.94
N GLY A 31 -45.86 -11.21 18.93
CA GLY A 31 -45.03 -10.30 19.71
C GLY A 31 -43.98 -11.11 20.47
N GLY A 32 -42.72 -10.63 20.43
CA GLY A 32 -41.63 -11.15 21.25
C GLY A 32 -41.05 -12.50 20.82
N LYS A 33 -40.17 -12.49 19.79
CA LYS A 33 -39.00 -13.38 19.61
C LYS A 33 -38.39 -13.08 18.23
N ARG A 34 -37.20 -12.46 18.18
CA ARG A 34 -36.38 -12.46 16.94
C ARG A 34 -35.62 -13.81 16.90
N PRO A 35 -35.85 -14.68 15.90
CA PRO A 35 -35.05 -15.89 15.72
C PRO A 35 -33.59 -15.53 15.41
N MET A 36 -32.70 -16.45 15.74
CA MET A 36 -31.25 -16.27 15.70
C MET A 36 -30.73 -16.06 14.26
N ILE A 37 -30.36 -14.83 13.91
CA ILE A 37 -29.69 -14.49 12.64
C ILE A 37 -28.48 -13.61 12.95
N GLN A 38 -27.42 -14.21 13.52
CA GLN A 38 -26.05 -13.66 13.54
C GLN A 38 -25.09 -14.87 13.54
N ASN A 39 -24.31 -15.04 12.48
CA ASN A 39 -23.40 -16.19 12.31
C ASN A 39 -22.39 -16.32 13.45
N ASP A 40 -21.91 -15.20 14.00
CA ASP A 40 -20.90 -15.20 15.08
C ASP A 40 -21.41 -15.81 16.39
N ARG A 41 -22.71 -15.68 16.66
CA ARG A 41 -23.34 -16.26 17.86
C ARG A 41 -23.59 -17.77 17.71
N PHE A 42 -23.69 -18.26 16.48
CA PHE A 42 -23.85 -19.68 16.18
C PHE A 42 -22.51 -20.43 16.33
N GLU A 43 -21.42 -19.82 15.85
CA GLU A 43 -20.04 -20.29 16.09
C GLU A 43 -19.71 -20.40 17.59
N MET A 44 -20.17 -19.45 18.41
CA MET A 44 -19.94 -19.49 19.86
C MET A 44 -20.69 -20.65 20.55
N LEU A 45 -21.91 -20.99 20.11
CA LEU A 45 -22.63 -22.16 20.64
C LEU A 45 -21.99 -23.47 20.18
N LYS A 46 -21.52 -23.52 18.93
CA LYS A 46 -20.76 -24.65 18.42
C LYS A 46 -19.52 -24.91 19.28
N ARG A 47 -18.72 -23.89 19.56
CA ARG A 47 -17.52 -24.04 20.41
C ARG A 47 -17.85 -24.50 21.83
N LEU A 48 -18.93 -23.99 22.40
CA LEU A 48 -19.44 -24.45 23.70
C LEU A 48 -19.84 -25.93 23.67
N CYS A 49 -20.43 -26.41 22.57
CA CYS A 49 -20.76 -27.81 22.37
C CYS A 49 -19.52 -28.68 22.08
N ASP A 50 -18.56 -28.17 21.30
CA ASP A 50 -17.29 -28.84 20.99
C ASP A 50 -16.47 -29.05 22.27
N GLU A 51 -16.42 -28.05 23.17
CA GLU A 51 -15.77 -28.16 24.48
C GLU A 51 -16.52 -29.09 25.45
N ALA A 52 -17.84 -29.20 25.31
CA ALA A 52 -18.65 -30.20 26.01
C ALA A 52 -18.54 -31.61 25.40
N GLY A 53 -17.82 -31.79 24.29
CA GLY A 53 -17.67 -33.07 23.59
C GLY A 53 -18.96 -33.54 22.89
N ILE A 54 -19.77 -32.62 22.37
CA ILE A 54 -21.06 -32.91 21.73
C ILE A 54 -20.90 -32.91 20.21
N ASP A 55 -20.91 -34.11 19.60
CA ASP A 55 -20.67 -34.26 18.16
C ASP A 55 -21.88 -33.83 17.29
N ASP A 56 -23.12 -33.95 17.78
CA ASP A 56 -24.35 -33.50 17.08
C ASP A 56 -24.96 -32.25 17.74
N TRP A 57 -24.15 -31.20 17.81
CA TRP A 57 -24.49 -29.96 18.50
C TRP A 57 -25.69 -29.21 17.88
N VAL A 58 -26.02 -29.46 16.61
CA VAL A 58 -27.14 -28.81 15.92
C VAL A 58 -28.48 -29.28 16.50
N GLY A 59 -28.58 -30.56 16.90
CA GLY A 59 -29.76 -31.11 17.57
C GLY A 59 -30.01 -30.53 18.98
N GLU A 60 -28.98 -29.97 19.61
CA GLU A 60 -29.09 -29.38 20.95
C GLU A 60 -29.59 -27.92 20.94
N ILE A 61 -29.52 -27.27 19.78
CA ILE A 61 -29.90 -25.87 19.58
C ILE A 61 -31.38 -25.76 19.25
N ASP A 62 -32.10 -25.00 20.06
CA ASP A 62 -33.44 -24.54 19.70
C ASP A 62 -33.31 -23.28 18.83
N HIS A 63 -33.51 -23.44 17.52
CA HIS A 63 -33.41 -22.35 16.54
C HIS A 63 -34.46 -21.24 16.72
N THR A 64 -35.49 -21.49 17.55
CA THR A 64 -36.52 -20.51 17.91
C THR A 64 -36.22 -19.77 19.22
N ALA A 65 -35.15 -20.18 19.93
CA ALA A 65 -34.69 -19.58 21.17
C ALA A 65 -33.53 -18.59 20.95
N THR A 66 -33.31 -17.68 21.90
CA THR A 66 -32.21 -16.70 21.84
C THR A 66 -30.86 -17.39 22.15
N TYR A 67 -29.75 -16.77 21.70
CA TYR A 67 -28.39 -17.23 22.02
C TYR A 67 -28.19 -17.48 23.51
N GLN A 68 -28.60 -16.54 24.38
CA GLN A 68 -28.43 -16.68 25.83
C GLN A 68 -29.25 -17.85 26.40
N SER A 69 -30.44 -18.10 25.83
CA SER A 69 -31.26 -19.24 26.25
C SER A 69 -30.65 -20.58 25.85
N ASN A 70 -30.09 -20.69 24.64
CA ASN A 70 -29.38 -21.89 24.20
C ASN A 70 -28.07 -22.08 24.98
N LYS A 71 -27.30 -21.01 25.20
CA LYS A 71 -26.06 -21.00 26.01
C LYS A 71 -26.34 -21.52 27.42
N GLN A 72 -27.33 -20.95 28.12
CA GLN A 72 -27.66 -21.36 29.48
C GLN A 72 -28.16 -22.81 29.54
N LYS A 73 -28.93 -23.24 28.53
CA LYS A 73 -29.40 -24.64 28.41
C LYS A 73 -28.23 -25.61 28.26
N ILE A 74 -27.26 -25.30 27.40
CA ILE A 74 -26.04 -26.11 27.19
C ILE A 74 -25.18 -26.12 28.48
N MET A 75 -24.92 -24.96 29.06
CA MET A 75 -24.12 -24.84 30.29
C MET A 75 -24.73 -25.62 31.47
N ASN A 76 -26.06 -25.55 31.65
CA ASN A 76 -26.76 -26.27 32.71
C ASN A 76 -26.83 -27.77 32.46
N ARG A 77 -27.04 -28.18 31.20
CA ARG A 77 -27.18 -29.60 30.83
C ARG A 77 -25.86 -30.36 30.92
N TYR A 78 -24.74 -29.70 30.60
CA TYR A 78 -23.42 -30.32 30.52
C TYR A 78 -22.43 -29.88 31.62
N GLY A 79 -22.89 -29.12 32.62
CA GLY A 79 -22.12 -28.85 33.85
C GLY A 79 -20.91 -27.92 33.67
N LEU A 80 -20.98 -26.95 32.76
CA LEU A 80 -19.87 -26.05 32.39
C LEU A 80 -19.72 -24.83 33.32
N SER A 81 -20.02 -24.97 34.61
CA SER A 81 -19.96 -23.85 35.58
C SER A 81 -18.51 -23.49 35.94
N GLY A 82 -17.86 -22.69 35.09
CA GLY A 82 -16.48 -22.23 35.32
C GLY A 82 -15.84 -21.41 34.19
N PHE A 83 -16.47 -21.39 33.00
CA PHE A 83 -15.93 -20.73 31.80
C PHE A 83 -15.65 -19.21 31.95
N GLU A 84 -16.38 -18.51 32.81
CA GLU A 84 -16.22 -17.06 33.01
C GLU A 84 -15.04 -16.70 33.94
N VAL A 85 -14.61 -17.61 34.83
CA VAL A 85 -13.54 -17.34 35.82
C VAL A 85 -12.16 -17.28 35.16
N ASP A 86 -11.93 -18.07 34.11
CA ASP A 86 -10.64 -18.14 33.41
C ASP A 86 -10.41 -16.92 32.48
N GLN A 87 -11.48 -16.33 31.95
CA GLN A 87 -11.39 -15.08 31.18
C GLN A 87 -11.19 -13.85 32.07
N GLU A 88 -11.87 -13.78 33.22
CA GLU A 88 -11.74 -12.64 34.13
C GLU A 88 -10.35 -12.59 34.79
N GLN A 89 -9.74 -13.75 35.08
CA GLN A 89 -8.35 -13.83 35.54
C GLN A 89 -7.35 -13.46 34.45
N LYS A 90 -7.64 -13.81 33.18
CA LYS A 90 -6.80 -13.46 32.04
C LYS A 90 -6.90 -11.97 31.70
N LEU A 91 -8.07 -11.35 31.85
CA LEU A 91 -8.27 -9.91 31.69
C LEU A 91 -7.54 -9.14 32.79
N LYS A 92 -7.71 -9.53 34.07
CA LYS A 92 -7.00 -8.90 35.20
C LYS A 92 -5.48 -9.02 35.08
N LYS A 93 -4.98 -10.12 34.53
CA LYS A 93 -3.55 -10.30 34.26
C LYS A 93 -3.06 -9.38 33.14
N LEU A 94 -3.86 -9.20 32.08
CA LEU A 94 -3.52 -8.30 30.98
C LEU A 94 -3.64 -6.83 31.37
N GLU A 95 -4.58 -6.46 32.25
CA GLU A 95 -4.73 -5.13 32.83
C GLU A 95 -3.54 -4.79 33.74
N ALA A 96 -3.13 -5.70 34.62
CA ALA A 96 -1.94 -5.53 35.45
C ALA A 96 -0.64 -5.42 34.60
N GLU A 97 -0.51 -6.24 33.56
CA GLU A 97 0.63 -6.17 32.61
C GLU A 97 0.59 -4.92 31.71
N ALA A 98 -0.55 -4.23 31.61
CA ALA A 98 -0.71 -2.97 30.90
C ALA A 98 -0.40 -1.77 31.80
N GLU A 99 -0.85 -1.79 33.06
CA GLU A 99 -0.50 -0.79 34.08
C GLU A 99 1.01 -0.78 34.36
N ASP A 100 1.65 -1.94 34.43
CA ASP A 100 3.11 -2.06 34.57
C ASP A 100 3.86 -1.52 33.34
N ARG A 101 3.28 -1.63 32.13
CA ARG A 101 3.85 -1.04 30.89
C ARG A 101 3.65 0.46 30.80
N GLU A 102 2.58 0.98 31.38
CA GLU A 102 2.29 2.42 31.43
C GLU A 102 3.19 3.13 32.47
N ALA A 103 3.53 2.43 33.56
CA ALA A 103 4.48 2.91 34.57
C ALA A 103 5.95 2.90 34.11
N GLU A 104 6.31 2.07 33.11
CA GLU A 104 7.67 1.96 32.55
C GLU A 104 7.86 2.73 31.21
N ALA A 105 6.81 3.35 30.66
CA ALA A 105 6.91 4.16 29.46
C ALA A 105 7.51 5.55 29.79
N PRO A 106 8.61 5.99 29.13
CA PRO A 106 9.09 7.36 29.30
C PRO A 106 8.03 8.35 28.76
N GLU A 107 7.83 9.47 29.46
CA GLU A 107 6.78 10.51 29.22
C GLU A 107 6.75 11.13 27.80
N ASP A 108 7.61 10.71 26.87
CA ASP A 108 7.80 11.28 25.53
C ASP A 108 7.48 10.31 24.36
N ALA A 109 6.61 9.30 24.55
CA ALA A 109 6.23 8.39 23.47
C ALA A 109 5.19 9.02 22.49
N PRO A 110 5.49 9.17 21.18
CA PRO A 110 4.61 9.85 20.22
C PRO A 110 3.44 8.98 19.72
N THR A 111 2.24 9.56 19.66
CA THR A 111 0.96 8.88 19.36
C THR A 111 0.51 8.96 17.90
N SER A 112 1.17 9.75 17.03
CA SER A 112 0.79 9.89 15.61
C SER A 112 1.91 9.56 14.61
N PHE A 113 1.52 9.09 13.43
CA PHE A 113 2.43 8.67 12.35
C PHE A 113 3.29 9.82 11.80
N GLU A 114 2.76 11.03 11.70
CA GLU A 114 3.53 12.23 11.31
C GLU A 114 4.54 12.67 12.38
N GLU A 115 4.22 12.45 13.66
CA GLU A 115 5.09 12.83 14.77
C GLU A 115 6.28 11.87 14.91
N GLN A 116 6.07 10.58 14.60
CA GLN A 116 7.13 9.59 14.43
C GLN A 116 8.08 9.94 13.27
N MET A 117 7.59 10.56 12.20
CA MET A 117 8.43 11.05 11.08
C MET A 117 9.24 12.30 11.45
N ARG A 118 8.68 13.21 12.26
CA ARG A 118 9.37 14.45 12.66
C ARG A 118 10.53 14.23 13.63
N GLN A 119 10.37 13.33 14.61
CA GLN A 119 11.38 13.11 15.66
C GLN A 119 12.68 12.43 15.15
N GLN A 120 12.65 11.75 14.00
CA GLN A 120 13.83 11.03 13.46
C GLN A 120 14.74 11.87 12.54
N SER A 121 14.37 13.13 12.27
CA SER A 121 15.17 14.05 11.44
C SER A 121 16.19 14.90 12.23
N GLY A 122 16.17 14.82 13.57
CA GLY A 122 17.06 15.55 14.47
C GLY A 122 18.36 14.83 14.78
N GLY A 123 19.20 14.58 13.78
CA GLY A 123 20.57 14.08 13.97
C GLY A 123 21.60 15.10 13.52
N THR A 124 22.32 15.70 14.46
CA THR A 124 23.45 16.61 14.24
C THR A 124 24.47 16.04 13.24
N LYS A 125 24.54 16.62 12.03
CA LYS A 125 25.70 16.49 11.14
C LYS A 125 26.54 17.76 11.26
N GLN A 126 27.73 17.64 11.86
CA GLN A 126 28.80 18.62 11.68
C GLN A 126 29.33 18.55 10.24
N PRO A 127 29.82 19.67 9.66
CA PRO A 127 30.22 19.73 8.26
C PRO A 127 31.57 19.05 8.05
N ALA A 128 31.66 18.18 7.04
CA ALA A 128 32.91 17.67 6.51
C ALA A 128 33.29 18.47 5.25
N ASP A 129 34.59 18.61 5.06
CA ASP A 129 35.26 19.64 4.29
C ASP A 129 35.00 19.66 2.77
N THR A 130 35.08 20.90 2.27
CA THR A 130 35.39 21.38 0.92
C THR A 130 36.13 20.39 0.01
N ILE A 131 35.55 20.10 -1.16
CA ILE A 131 36.29 19.57 -2.33
C ILE A 131 36.30 20.68 -3.38
N GLU A 132 37.50 21.09 -3.76
CA GLU A 132 37.80 22.10 -4.77
C GLU A 132 37.32 21.66 -6.16
N VAL A 133 36.69 22.58 -6.87
CA VAL A 133 36.27 22.44 -8.27
C VAL A 133 37.43 22.91 -9.14
N GLU A 134 38.10 22.00 -9.84
CA GLU A 134 39.01 22.35 -10.92
C GLU A 134 38.21 22.70 -12.19
N SER A 135 38.39 23.95 -12.62
CA SER A 135 37.97 24.53 -13.88
C SER A 135 38.74 23.90 -15.06
N ILE A 136 38.02 23.50 -16.12
CA ILE A 136 38.62 23.27 -17.45
C ILE A 136 37.98 24.25 -18.43
N ASP A 137 38.86 25.13 -18.93
CA ASP A 137 38.62 26.17 -19.92
C ASP A 137 38.16 25.65 -21.28
N GLY A 138 37.43 26.52 -21.98
CA GLY A 138 36.94 26.33 -23.33
C GLY A 138 38.01 26.36 -24.42
N GLY A 139 37.75 25.60 -25.48
CA GLY A 139 38.46 25.65 -26.75
C GLY A 139 37.50 25.36 -27.90
N SER A 140 37.21 26.39 -28.68
CA SER A 140 36.39 26.40 -29.89
C SER A 140 37.06 25.71 -31.08
N GLU A 141 36.32 24.95 -31.90
CA GLU A 141 36.56 24.86 -33.35
C GLU A 141 35.33 24.31 -34.12
N GLN A 142 35.01 24.97 -35.23
CA GLN A 142 33.86 24.73 -36.11
C GLN A 142 34.10 23.59 -37.14
N PRO A 143 33.06 22.95 -37.70
CA PRO A 143 33.20 21.83 -38.63
C PRO A 143 33.23 22.25 -40.11
N ALA A 144 34.04 21.54 -40.90
CA ALA A 144 34.16 21.69 -42.35
C ALA A 144 33.43 20.57 -43.13
N LYS A 145 32.92 20.96 -44.30
CA LYS A 145 32.09 20.23 -45.29
C LYS A 145 32.90 19.28 -46.19
N ASN A 146 32.28 18.19 -46.68
CA ASN A 146 32.18 17.76 -48.10
C ASN A 146 31.62 16.32 -48.20
N LYS A 147 30.49 16.02 -48.88
CA LYS A 147 30.23 15.86 -50.34
C LYS A 147 31.00 14.74 -51.05
N GLN A 148 30.27 13.71 -51.53
CA GLN A 148 30.28 13.09 -52.90
C GLN A 148 29.47 11.77 -52.84
N GLN A 149 28.30 11.62 -53.50
CA GLN A 149 27.96 11.42 -54.92
C GLN A 149 28.14 9.99 -55.50
N ASN A 150 27.03 9.51 -56.07
CA ASN A 150 26.71 8.29 -56.82
C ASN A 150 27.67 7.87 -57.93
N THR A 151 27.73 6.55 -58.17
CA THR A 151 27.86 5.95 -59.52
C THR A 151 27.05 4.66 -59.65
N GLN A 152 26.24 4.60 -60.71
CA GLN A 152 25.49 3.44 -61.20
C GLN A 152 26.37 2.48 -62.02
N SER A 153 26.09 1.18 -61.98
CA SER A 153 26.33 0.29 -63.12
C SER A 153 25.34 -0.88 -63.14
N ASN A 154 24.53 -0.94 -64.20
CA ASN A 154 23.64 -2.05 -64.55
C ASN A 154 24.43 -3.29 -65.03
N LYS A 155 23.98 -4.49 -64.65
CA LYS A 155 24.00 -5.72 -65.46
C LYS A 155 23.08 -6.79 -64.83
N SER A 156 22.01 -7.15 -65.53
CA SER A 156 21.20 -8.36 -65.26
C SER A 156 21.92 -9.61 -65.78
N PRO A 157 21.65 -10.81 -65.23
CA PRO A 157 20.63 -11.65 -65.88
C PRO A 157 19.72 -12.46 -64.92
N SER A 158 18.58 -12.81 -65.51
CA SER A 158 17.50 -13.74 -65.13
C SER A 158 17.80 -14.89 -64.15
N GLY A 159 16.85 -15.17 -63.25
CA GLY A 159 16.71 -16.47 -62.59
C GLY A 159 15.59 -16.49 -61.53
N ARG A 160 14.75 -17.52 -61.56
CA ARG A 160 13.48 -17.68 -60.81
C ARG A 160 13.65 -17.88 -59.29
N GLN A 161 12.64 -17.37 -58.57
CA GLN A 161 11.99 -17.92 -57.35
C GLN A 161 12.82 -18.13 -56.07
N SER A 162 12.47 -17.36 -55.04
CA SER A 162 11.75 -17.89 -53.86
C SER A 162 11.37 -16.73 -52.94
N GLN A 163 10.07 -16.58 -52.67
CA GLN A 163 9.56 -15.69 -51.63
C GLN A 163 10.06 -16.19 -50.27
N LYS A 164 11.02 -15.49 -49.69
CA LYS A 164 11.20 -15.47 -48.23
C LYS A 164 10.56 -14.19 -47.72
N SER A 165 9.46 -14.36 -47.02
CA SER A 165 8.87 -13.35 -46.15
C SER A 165 9.95 -12.82 -45.20
N GLN A 166 10.39 -11.59 -45.44
CA GLN A 166 11.14 -10.82 -44.45
C GLN A 166 10.17 -10.51 -43.31
N ILE A 167 10.27 -11.27 -42.23
CA ILE A 167 9.82 -10.81 -40.92
C ILE A 167 10.77 -9.66 -40.58
N SER A 168 10.27 -8.42 -40.65
CA SER A 168 10.98 -7.26 -40.14
C SER A 168 11.23 -7.48 -38.66
N ALA A 169 12.50 -7.49 -38.24
CA ALA A 169 12.85 -7.37 -36.84
C ALA A 169 12.20 -6.08 -36.30
N SER A 170 11.28 -6.21 -35.34
CA SER A 170 10.72 -5.08 -34.61
C SER A 170 11.87 -4.34 -33.93
N ALA A 171 12.01 -3.04 -34.20
CA ALA A 171 12.97 -2.21 -33.49
C ALA A 171 12.59 -2.18 -32.01
N SER A 172 13.53 -2.56 -31.13
CA SER A 172 13.33 -2.57 -29.69
C SER A 172 12.94 -1.18 -29.16
N LEU A 173 11.94 -1.10 -28.30
CA LEU A 173 11.45 0.12 -27.68
C LEU A 173 12.56 0.81 -26.87
N SER A 174 13.01 1.98 -27.32
CA SER A 174 14.04 2.76 -26.63
C SER A 174 13.45 3.67 -25.55
N LEU A 175 14.24 3.99 -24.52
CA LEU A 175 13.85 4.92 -23.46
C LEU A 175 13.46 6.30 -24.01
N SER A 176 14.14 6.77 -25.05
CA SER A 176 13.80 8.01 -25.77
C SER A 176 12.43 7.96 -26.45
N GLN A 177 12.05 6.82 -27.05
CA GLN A 177 10.72 6.66 -27.65
C GLN A 177 9.63 6.68 -26.59
N VAL A 178 9.85 6.02 -25.44
CA VAL A 178 8.90 6.02 -24.32
C VAL A 178 8.73 7.41 -23.73
N ARG A 179 9.83 8.13 -23.48
CA ARG A 179 9.80 9.52 -22.98
C ARG A 179 9.09 10.46 -23.95
N ASN A 180 9.36 10.34 -25.25
CA ASN A 180 8.68 11.14 -26.28
C ASN A 180 7.17 10.81 -26.36
N LYS A 181 6.79 9.53 -26.23
CA LYS A 181 5.39 9.13 -26.14
C LYS A 181 4.72 9.76 -24.91
N CYS A 182 5.40 9.74 -23.76
CA CYS A 182 4.91 10.36 -22.52
C CYS A 182 4.69 11.87 -22.68
N LEU A 183 5.67 12.58 -23.26
CA LEU A 183 5.57 14.00 -23.58
C LEU A 183 4.34 14.29 -24.44
N LYS A 184 4.20 13.61 -25.59
CA LYS A 184 3.07 13.83 -26.50
C LYS A 184 1.71 13.59 -25.85
N THR A 185 1.58 12.52 -25.06
CA THR A 185 0.33 12.23 -24.34
C THR A 185 -0.02 13.32 -23.33
N ILE A 186 0.98 13.93 -22.68
CA ILE A 186 0.76 15.06 -21.76
C ILE A 186 0.41 16.34 -22.54
N GLU A 187 1.11 16.63 -23.65
CA GLU A 187 0.80 17.78 -24.53
C GLU A 187 -0.64 17.71 -25.06
N GLU A 188 -1.08 16.53 -25.50
CA GLU A 188 -2.46 16.27 -25.92
C GLU A 188 -3.44 16.53 -24.77
N ALA A 189 -3.15 16.02 -23.57
CA ALA A 189 -4.00 16.24 -22.39
C ALA A 189 -4.07 17.73 -21.97
N TYR A 190 -3.02 18.53 -22.19
CA TYR A 190 -3.02 19.97 -21.90
C TYR A 190 -3.94 20.76 -22.83
N ALA A 191 -4.13 20.26 -24.06
CA ALA A 191 -4.98 20.86 -25.08
C ALA A 191 -6.46 20.43 -24.96
N GLU A 192 -6.72 19.29 -24.34
CA GLU A 192 -8.07 18.77 -24.11
C GLU A 192 -8.79 19.47 -22.95
N THR A 193 -10.12 19.36 -22.94
CA THR A 193 -10.97 19.83 -21.83
C THR A 193 -11.34 18.71 -20.86
N GLN A 194 -11.12 17.45 -21.24
CA GLN A 194 -11.44 16.30 -20.41
C GLN A 194 -10.28 16.05 -19.43
N PRO A 195 -10.57 15.91 -18.12
CA PRO A 195 -9.56 15.50 -17.15
C PRO A 195 -8.97 14.12 -17.48
N ALA A 196 -7.66 13.97 -17.35
CA ALA A 196 -6.96 12.75 -17.74
C ALA A 196 -6.13 12.16 -16.59
N LEU A 197 -6.17 10.84 -16.42
CA LEU A 197 -5.30 10.09 -15.53
C LEU A 197 -4.32 9.27 -16.40
N ILE A 198 -3.11 9.78 -16.53
CA ILE A 198 -2.07 9.17 -17.36
C ILE A 198 -1.37 8.08 -16.54
N ASP A 199 -1.62 6.83 -16.92
CA ASP A 199 -0.99 5.64 -16.37
C ASP A 199 0.38 5.45 -17.05
N ALA A 200 1.41 5.99 -16.41
CA ALA A 200 2.78 6.03 -16.88
C ALA A 200 3.72 5.39 -15.85
N LEU A 201 4.24 4.20 -16.19
CA LEU A 201 5.17 3.44 -15.35
C LEU A 201 6.34 4.32 -14.85
N PRO A 202 6.91 4.03 -13.68
CA PRO A 202 8.08 4.78 -13.22
C PRO A 202 9.26 4.69 -14.22
N GLY A 203 10.08 5.75 -14.27
CA GLY A 203 11.19 5.87 -15.22
C GLY A 203 10.83 6.43 -16.60
N THR A 204 9.53 6.48 -16.95
CA THR A 204 9.02 7.01 -18.23
C THR A 204 9.20 8.53 -18.39
N GLY A 205 9.59 9.24 -17.33
CA GLY A 205 9.88 10.68 -17.37
C GLY A 205 8.67 11.59 -17.13
N LYS A 206 7.54 11.07 -16.62
CA LYS A 206 6.26 11.81 -16.47
C LYS A 206 6.37 13.21 -15.85
N SER A 207 7.12 13.39 -14.76
CA SER A 207 7.23 14.69 -14.09
C SER A 207 8.09 15.69 -14.89
N TYR A 208 9.14 15.21 -15.57
CA TYR A 208 9.93 16.03 -16.49
C TYR A 208 9.10 16.41 -17.73
N ALA A 209 8.38 15.44 -18.29
CA ALA A 209 7.51 15.63 -19.45
C ALA A 209 6.36 16.61 -19.18
N ALA A 210 5.85 16.71 -17.94
CA ALA A 210 4.88 17.74 -17.56
C ALA A 210 5.46 19.16 -17.66
N VAL A 211 6.72 19.37 -17.23
CA VAL A 211 7.40 20.67 -17.35
C VAL A 211 7.73 20.98 -18.80
N GLU A 212 8.24 20.01 -19.55
CA GLU A 212 8.54 20.17 -20.97
C GLU A 212 7.27 20.48 -21.78
N ALA A 213 6.16 19.78 -21.52
CA ALA A 213 4.86 20.06 -22.15
C ALA A 213 4.35 21.47 -21.87
N ALA A 214 4.59 22.02 -20.68
CA ALA A 214 4.24 23.41 -20.37
C ALA A 214 4.96 24.40 -21.27
N SER A 215 6.25 24.13 -21.57
CA SER A 215 7.06 24.93 -22.49
C SER A 215 6.59 24.78 -23.94
N THR A 216 6.39 23.56 -24.42
CA THR A 216 6.05 23.30 -25.84
C THR A 216 4.64 23.75 -26.20
N THR A 217 3.70 23.72 -25.25
CA THR A 217 2.30 24.12 -25.45
C THR A 217 1.97 25.52 -24.95
N GLU A 218 2.95 26.25 -24.39
CA GLU A 218 2.77 27.56 -23.76
C GLU A 218 1.61 27.56 -22.74
N THR A 219 1.44 26.45 -22.01
CA THR A 219 0.31 26.27 -21.08
C THR A 219 0.79 26.43 -19.63
N PRO A 220 0.26 27.42 -18.89
CA PRO A 220 0.62 27.59 -17.49
C PRO A 220 0.05 26.44 -16.65
N ILE A 221 0.89 25.88 -15.79
CA ILE A 221 0.55 24.70 -14.99
C ILE A 221 0.74 24.94 -13.49
N THR A 222 0.06 24.15 -12.69
CA THR A 222 0.28 24.01 -11.25
C THR A 222 0.49 22.56 -10.89
N ILE A 223 1.69 22.22 -10.41
CA ILE A 223 2.09 20.86 -10.04
C ILE A 223 1.87 20.67 -8.53
N LEU A 224 1.08 19.67 -8.17
CA LEU A 224 0.78 19.28 -6.78
C LEU A 224 1.41 17.93 -6.44
N THR A 225 2.22 17.87 -5.37
CA THR A 225 2.94 16.65 -4.96
C THR A 225 3.23 16.58 -3.45
N SER A 226 3.39 15.37 -2.90
CA SER A 226 3.56 15.14 -1.44
C SER A 226 4.94 15.51 -0.87
N ARG A 227 6.03 15.30 -1.63
CA ARG A 227 7.42 15.45 -1.14
C ARG A 227 8.21 16.57 -1.82
N GLY A 228 7.50 17.61 -2.24
CA GLY A 228 8.08 18.73 -2.97
C GLY A 228 9.35 19.33 -2.35
N ARG A 229 9.31 19.66 -1.06
CA ARG A 229 10.40 20.38 -0.38
C ARG A 229 11.52 19.51 0.20
N GLU A 230 11.56 18.22 -0.15
CA GLU A 230 12.62 17.29 0.27
C GLU A 230 13.67 17.11 -0.83
N GLU A 231 13.33 17.31 -2.11
CA GLU A 231 14.26 17.30 -3.27
C GLU A 231 13.53 17.69 -4.58
N ARG A 232 12.29 17.22 -4.74
CA ARG A 232 11.47 17.33 -5.97
C ARG A 232 11.28 18.75 -6.52
N TYR A 233 11.08 19.76 -5.68
CA TYR A 233 10.88 21.14 -6.17
C TYR A 233 12.16 21.72 -6.78
N ALA A 234 13.33 21.42 -6.21
CA ALA A 234 14.60 21.87 -6.77
C ALA A 234 14.86 21.22 -8.15
N GLU A 235 14.49 19.94 -8.31
CA GLU A 235 14.54 19.26 -9.61
C GLU A 235 13.61 19.93 -10.63
N ILE A 236 12.35 20.19 -10.25
CA ILE A 236 11.37 20.84 -11.13
C ILE A 236 11.83 22.27 -11.49
N GLU A 237 12.35 23.05 -10.54
CA GLU A 237 12.93 24.38 -10.81
C GLU A 237 14.09 24.31 -11.81
N SER A 238 14.97 23.31 -11.67
CA SER A 238 16.06 23.08 -12.62
C SER A 238 15.55 22.73 -14.03
N TRP A 239 14.47 21.94 -14.13
CA TRP A 239 13.84 21.65 -15.42
C TRP A 239 13.18 22.89 -16.02
N CYS A 240 12.51 23.72 -15.20
CA CYS A 240 11.95 24.99 -15.64
C CYS A 240 13.04 25.89 -16.22
N GLN A 241 14.18 26.05 -15.53
CA GLN A 241 15.33 26.82 -16.02
C GLN A 241 15.87 26.29 -17.36
N THR A 242 15.93 24.96 -17.52
CA THR A 242 16.38 24.31 -18.77
C THR A 242 15.47 24.67 -19.95
N HIS A 243 14.17 24.79 -19.70
CA HIS A 243 13.15 25.12 -20.70
C HIS A 243 12.81 26.62 -20.77
N GLY A 244 13.54 27.47 -20.04
CA GLY A 244 13.31 28.92 -20.01
C GLY A 244 12.00 29.35 -19.35
N LEU A 245 11.42 28.52 -18.49
CA LEU A 245 10.16 28.78 -17.79
C LEU A 245 10.37 29.47 -16.45
N SER A 246 9.48 30.40 -16.10
CA SER A 246 9.41 30.98 -14.75
C SER A 246 8.68 30.03 -13.80
N SER A 247 9.21 29.88 -12.58
CA SER A 247 8.69 28.91 -11.61
C SER A 247 8.49 29.51 -10.22
N LYS A 248 7.44 29.08 -9.51
CA LYS A 248 7.12 29.51 -8.13
C LYS A 248 6.84 28.32 -7.21
N VAL A 249 7.64 28.17 -6.17
CA VAL A 249 7.31 27.29 -5.04
C VAL A 249 6.37 28.01 -4.08
N LEU A 250 5.23 27.40 -3.80
CA LEU A 250 4.24 27.94 -2.86
C LEU A 250 4.72 27.84 -1.41
N PRO A 251 4.47 28.87 -0.59
CA PRO A 251 4.94 28.92 0.79
C PRO A 251 4.27 27.88 1.70
N SER A 252 4.98 27.43 2.73
CA SER A 252 4.55 26.44 3.73
C SER A 252 4.67 27.06 5.11
N ALA A 253 3.58 27.05 5.88
CA ALA A 253 3.59 27.65 7.21
C ALA A 253 4.63 27.01 8.14
N ASP A 254 4.78 25.68 8.09
CA ASP A 254 5.72 24.95 8.94
C ASP A 254 7.19 25.32 8.72
N LYS A 255 7.54 25.84 7.53
CA LYS A 255 8.91 26.25 7.18
C LYS A 255 9.08 27.77 7.13
N ASP A 256 8.14 28.47 6.51
CA ASP A 256 8.29 29.87 6.12
C ASP A 256 7.71 30.85 7.16
N CYS A 257 6.90 30.38 8.12
CA CYS A 257 6.44 31.19 9.25
C CYS A 257 7.32 30.94 10.48
N PRO A 258 8.07 31.95 10.99
CA PRO A 258 8.90 31.82 12.19
C PRO A 258 8.16 31.26 13.42
N THR A 259 6.89 31.65 13.61
CA THR A 259 6.04 31.16 14.70
C THR A 259 5.75 29.66 14.57
N PHE A 260 5.28 29.21 13.40
CA PHE A 260 4.99 27.78 13.15
C PHE A 260 6.26 26.92 13.15
N ALA A 261 7.37 27.45 12.66
CA ALA A 261 8.67 26.77 12.72
C ALA A 261 9.15 26.57 14.17
N GLY A 262 8.70 27.42 15.11
CA GLY A 262 9.05 27.37 16.52
C GLY A 262 10.17 28.32 16.93
N LYS A 263 10.53 29.29 16.07
CA LYS A 263 11.56 30.31 16.38
C LYS A 263 11.14 31.24 17.54
N HIS A 264 9.88 31.22 17.92
CA HIS A 264 9.32 32.01 19.02
C HIS A 264 8.86 31.15 20.21
N GLY A 265 9.40 29.93 20.34
CA GLY A 265 9.15 29.02 21.46
C GLY A 265 8.24 27.84 21.12
N SER A 266 8.50 26.71 21.77
CA SER A 266 7.76 25.46 21.56
C SER A 266 6.29 25.55 21.97
N GLN A 267 5.98 26.24 23.06
CA GLN A 267 4.60 26.43 23.54
C GLN A 267 3.72 27.11 22.49
N LEU A 268 4.22 28.18 21.86
CA LEU A 268 3.47 28.91 20.85
C LEU A 268 3.30 28.08 19.57
N LYS A 269 4.34 27.33 19.17
CA LYS A 269 4.27 26.36 18.07
C LYS A 269 3.20 25.30 18.33
N THR A 270 3.20 24.69 19.52
CA THR A 270 2.21 23.68 19.90
C THR A 270 0.80 24.25 19.90
N ARG A 271 0.62 25.47 20.43
CA ARG A 271 -0.67 26.18 20.36
C ARG A 271 -1.12 26.39 18.92
N PHE A 272 -0.27 26.93 18.05
CA PHE A 272 -0.63 27.20 16.65
C PHE A 272 -0.96 25.93 15.88
N LYS A 273 -0.21 24.84 16.11
CA LYS A 273 -0.52 23.53 15.55
C LYS A 273 -1.87 23.03 16.02
N LYS A 274 -2.15 23.08 17.33
CA LYS A 274 -3.45 22.69 17.87
C LYS A 274 -4.62 23.37 17.16
N TYR A 275 -4.57 24.68 16.93
CA TYR A 275 -5.65 25.37 16.23
C TYR A 275 -5.73 25.02 14.73
N ARG A 276 -4.58 24.78 14.09
CA ARG A 276 -4.55 24.26 12.73
C ARG A 276 -5.19 22.86 12.64
N ASP A 277 -4.95 22.02 13.64
CA ASP A 277 -5.54 20.68 13.75
C ASP A 277 -7.05 20.74 14.05
N LEU A 278 -7.55 21.88 14.57
CA LEU A 278 -8.98 22.19 14.66
C LEU A 278 -9.58 22.72 13.34
N GLY A 279 -8.77 22.83 12.29
CA GLY A 279 -9.15 23.32 10.96
C GLY A 279 -8.99 24.84 10.76
N VAL A 280 -8.44 25.57 11.74
CA VAL A 280 -8.23 27.02 11.60
C VAL A 280 -7.11 27.31 10.60
N THR A 281 -7.37 28.19 9.64
CA THR A 281 -6.36 28.53 8.64
C THR A 281 -5.21 29.34 9.25
N VAL A 282 -4.02 29.20 8.66
CA VAL A 282 -2.85 29.99 9.05
C VAL A 282 -3.11 31.48 8.87
N SER A 283 -3.88 31.87 7.85
CA SER A 283 -4.24 33.26 7.59
C SER A 283 -5.07 33.82 8.74
N ASP A 284 -6.09 33.08 9.20
CA ASP A 284 -6.97 33.50 10.28
C ASP A 284 -6.23 33.60 11.61
N LEU A 285 -5.30 32.67 11.89
CA LEU A 285 -4.44 32.75 13.08
C LEU A 285 -3.61 34.04 13.10
N HIS A 286 -3.05 34.43 11.95
CA HIS A 286 -2.27 35.66 11.84
C HIS A 286 -3.15 36.91 11.97
N ALA A 287 -4.33 36.91 11.32
CA ALA A 287 -5.26 38.02 11.38
C ALA A 287 -5.80 38.26 12.79
N HIS A 288 -6.05 37.19 13.56
CA HIS A 288 -6.69 37.28 14.86
C HIS A 288 -5.69 37.56 16.01
N TRP A 289 -4.53 36.91 16.06
CA TRP A 289 -3.60 37.05 17.20
C TRP A 289 -2.42 37.97 16.97
N SER A 290 -2.17 38.44 15.74
CA SER A 290 -0.97 39.23 15.41
C SER A 290 0.32 38.61 15.99
N PRO A 291 0.68 37.36 15.60
CA PRO A 291 1.79 36.63 16.20
C PRO A 291 3.14 37.35 16.10
N PRO A 292 4.14 36.96 16.93
CA PRO A 292 5.42 37.66 16.98
C PRO A 292 6.18 37.72 15.65
N CYS A 293 5.93 36.79 14.72
CA CYS A 293 6.47 36.84 13.36
C CYS A 293 5.99 38.05 12.53
N GLN A 294 5.02 38.83 13.02
CA GLN A 294 4.52 40.06 12.42
C GLN A 294 4.94 41.35 13.16
N ASN A 295 5.69 41.25 14.26
CA ASN A 295 5.99 42.40 15.13
C ASN A 295 6.89 43.45 14.45
N GLU A 296 7.89 43.00 13.68
CA GLU A 296 8.89 43.88 13.06
C GLU A 296 8.59 44.16 11.58
N SER A 297 7.98 43.20 10.89
CA SER A 297 7.61 43.26 9.48
C SER A 297 6.46 42.31 9.20
N ARG A 298 5.87 42.36 8.00
CA ARG A 298 4.92 41.32 7.57
C ARG A 298 5.57 39.93 7.66
N CYS A 299 4.82 38.93 8.11
CA CYS A 299 5.32 37.56 8.24
C CYS A 299 5.86 37.05 6.90
N PRO A 300 7.04 36.40 6.84
CA PRO A 300 7.62 35.92 5.59
C PRO A 300 6.71 34.95 4.83
N TYR A 301 6.03 34.03 5.53
CA TYR A 301 5.02 33.15 4.94
C TYR A 301 3.89 33.92 4.24
N GLN A 302 3.32 34.94 4.89
CA GLN A 302 2.23 35.73 4.30
C GLN A 302 2.73 36.60 3.15
N SER A 303 3.95 37.11 3.22
CA SER A 303 4.56 37.91 2.17
C SER A 303 4.87 37.06 0.93
N ALA A 304 5.23 35.80 1.12
CA ALA A 304 5.51 34.88 0.01
C ALA A 304 4.26 34.54 -0.83
N TRP A 305 3.05 34.78 -0.31
CA TRP A 305 1.78 34.69 -1.04
C TRP A 305 1.47 35.94 -1.88
N ASP A 306 2.23 37.04 -1.73
CA ASP A 306 2.08 38.26 -2.52
C ASP A 306 2.81 38.13 -3.87
N PHE A 307 2.25 37.33 -4.77
CA PHE A 307 2.71 37.20 -6.17
C PHE A 307 1.51 37.17 -7.12
N GLN A 308 1.69 37.51 -8.40
CA GLN A 308 0.67 37.27 -9.41
C GLN A 308 0.92 35.90 -10.06
N PRO A 309 -0.07 34.98 -10.08
CA PRO A 309 0.09 33.66 -10.70
C PRO A 309 0.52 33.73 -12.17
N GLU A 310 0.08 34.76 -12.89
CA GLU A 310 0.36 34.99 -14.32
C GLU A 310 1.83 35.32 -14.59
N ASP A 311 2.60 35.73 -13.57
CA ASP A 311 4.04 35.96 -13.69
C ASP A 311 4.84 34.65 -13.78
N TYR A 312 4.20 33.50 -13.53
CA TYR A 312 4.84 32.19 -13.44
C TYR A 312 4.22 31.18 -14.39
N ASP A 313 5.04 30.53 -15.21
CA ASP A 313 4.62 29.42 -16.08
C ASP A 313 4.32 28.15 -15.29
N VAL A 314 5.10 27.90 -14.22
CA VAL A 314 4.97 26.70 -13.38
C VAL A 314 4.84 27.07 -11.90
N ILE A 315 3.74 26.70 -11.26
CA ILE A 315 3.56 26.82 -9.81
C ILE A 315 3.67 25.43 -9.18
N MET A 316 4.35 25.31 -8.03
CA MET A 316 4.59 24.04 -7.35
C MET A 316 4.09 24.08 -5.91
N GLY A 317 3.31 23.07 -5.54
CA GLY A 317 2.63 23.02 -4.25
C GLY A 317 2.36 21.62 -3.71
N TYR A 318 1.92 21.59 -2.45
CA TYR A 318 1.36 20.38 -1.83
C TYR A 318 -0.12 20.26 -2.16
N TYR A 319 -0.69 19.05 -2.13
CA TYR A 319 -2.07 18.79 -2.56
C TYR A 319 -3.13 19.68 -1.92
N THR A 320 -3.02 20.00 -0.62
CA THR A 320 -4.00 20.88 0.07
C THR A 320 -3.95 22.33 -0.42
N GLN A 321 -2.96 22.73 -1.20
CA GLN A 321 -2.97 24.04 -1.87
C GLN A 321 -3.94 24.07 -3.07
N ALA A 322 -4.52 22.93 -3.46
CA ALA A 322 -5.63 22.87 -4.41
C ALA A 322 -6.89 23.62 -3.94
N TYR A 323 -7.05 23.89 -2.63
CA TYR A 323 -8.14 24.73 -2.11
C TYR A 323 -7.94 26.23 -2.37
N VAL A 324 -6.80 26.64 -2.93
CA VAL A 324 -6.47 28.05 -3.16
C VAL A 324 -6.67 28.35 -4.64
N ASP A 325 -7.82 28.92 -4.99
CA ASP A 325 -8.21 29.24 -6.38
C ASP A 325 -7.14 30.03 -7.12
N LYS A 326 -6.47 30.97 -6.42
CA LYS A 326 -5.36 31.76 -6.96
C LYS A 326 -4.28 30.92 -7.67
N VAL A 327 -4.06 29.67 -7.27
CA VAL A 327 -3.02 28.82 -7.87
C VAL A 327 -3.58 27.72 -8.77
N THR A 328 -4.89 27.59 -8.90
CA THR A 328 -5.54 26.57 -9.76
C THR A 328 -6.29 27.20 -10.93
N GLU A 329 -6.84 28.40 -10.76
CA GLU A 329 -7.63 29.12 -11.74
C GLU A 329 -6.86 29.39 -13.04
N ASN A 330 -7.50 29.14 -14.19
CA ASN A 330 -6.96 29.34 -15.55
C ASN A 330 -5.64 28.58 -15.84
N ARG A 331 -5.30 27.57 -15.04
CA ARG A 331 -4.09 26.75 -15.19
C ARG A 331 -4.46 25.28 -15.34
N VAL A 332 -3.59 24.50 -15.97
CA VAL A 332 -3.69 23.04 -15.92
C VAL A 332 -3.14 22.55 -14.57
N VAL A 333 -3.98 21.89 -13.78
CA VAL A 333 -3.58 21.34 -12.47
C VAL A 333 -3.03 19.94 -12.69
N VAL A 334 -1.73 19.75 -12.44
CA VAL A 334 -1.03 18.48 -12.56
C VAL A 334 -0.88 17.85 -11.18
N ILE A 335 -1.49 16.68 -10.97
CA ILE A 335 -1.41 15.89 -9.75
C ILE A 335 -0.35 14.82 -9.95
N ASP A 336 0.77 14.93 -9.25
CA ASP A 336 1.85 13.94 -9.31
C ASP A 336 1.69 12.93 -8.16
N GLU A 337 1.38 11.67 -8.51
CA GLU A 337 1.04 10.57 -7.60
C GLU A 337 -0.22 10.81 -6.75
N ILE A 338 -0.77 9.72 -6.20
CA ILE A 338 -2.01 9.78 -5.43
C ILE A 338 -1.84 10.56 -4.10
N PRO A 339 -2.75 11.50 -3.76
CA PRO A 339 -2.66 12.36 -2.58
C PRO A 339 -2.90 11.69 -1.22
N SER A 340 -2.89 10.34 -1.13
CA SER A 340 -3.12 9.59 0.11
C SER A 340 -4.41 10.03 0.82
N ASP A 341 -4.31 10.72 1.94
CA ASP A 341 -5.38 11.19 2.82
C ASP A 341 -5.41 12.73 2.92
N ALA A 342 -4.74 13.45 2.00
CA ALA A 342 -4.57 14.91 2.08
C ALA A 342 -5.88 15.71 2.16
N PHE A 343 -7.00 15.15 1.69
CA PHE A 343 -8.33 15.77 1.70
C PHE A 343 -9.29 15.14 2.72
N LEU A 344 -8.80 14.19 3.52
CA LEU A 344 -9.58 13.42 4.48
C LEU A 344 -9.29 13.90 5.90
N THR A 345 -10.34 14.30 6.63
CA THR A 345 -10.24 14.56 8.08
C THR A 345 -10.87 13.41 8.84
N GLN A 346 -10.14 12.85 9.81
CA GLN A 346 -10.56 11.71 10.61
C GLN A 346 -10.76 12.14 12.07
N PHE A 347 -11.80 11.60 12.70
CA PHE A 347 -12.17 11.85 14.09
C PHE A 347 -12.23 10.52 14.83
N GLU A 348 -11.18 10.24 15.61
CA GLU A 348 -11.12 9.07 16.51
C GLU A 348 -12.04 9.25 17.73
N ASP A 349 -12.23 10.50 18.17
CA ASP A 349 -13.25 10.89 19.16
C ASP A 349 -14.17 11.98 18.58
N PRO A 350 -15.29 11.60 17.93
CA PRO A 350 -16.26 12.56 17.41
C PRO A 350 -17.14 13.18 18.51
N GLN A 351 -17.18 12.60 19.72
CA GLN A 351 -18.08 13.05 20.77
C GLN A 351 -17.76 14.48 21.22
N THR A 352 -16.47 14.76 21.43
CA THR A 352 -15.98 16.05 21.89
C THR A 352 -16.32 17.19 20.92
N PRO A 353 -15.92 17.17 19.64
CA PRO A 353 -16.21 18.25 18.70
C PRO A 353 -17.72 18.44 18.47
N ILE A 354 -18.51 17.36 18.40
CA ILE A 354 -19.97 17.44 18.23
C ILE A 354 -20.64 18.08 19.44
N THR A 355 -20.31 17.63 20.65
CA THR A 355 -20.93 18.15 21.88
C THR A 355 -20.64 19.65 22.03
N ASN A 356 -19.41 20.07 21.77
CA ASN A 356 -19.03 21.47 21.82
C ASN A 356 -19.78 22.32 20.80
N PHE A 357 -19.94 21.83 19.57
CA PHE A 357 -20.75 22.51 18.55
C PHE A 357 -22.20 22.67 18.98
N LEU A 358 -22.84 21.59 19.46
CA LEU A 358 -24.23 21.59 19.87
C LEU A 358 -24.50 22.53 21.06
N GLN A 359 -23.61 22.55 22.06
CA GLN A 359 -23.75 23.42 23.23
C GLN A 359 -23.58 24.91 22.91
N GLN A 360 -22.80 25.24 21.88
CA GLN A 360 -22.54 26.62 21.47
C GLN A 360 -23.51 27.11 20.39
N THR A 361 -24.35 26.22 19.85
CA THR A 361 -25.21 26.52 18.70
C THR A 361 -26.68 26.47 19.08
N ASN A 362 -27.31 27.64 19.16
CA ASN A 362 -28.74 27.75 19.42
C ASN A 362 -29.57 27.32 18.19
N GLY A 363 -30.66 26.59 18.45
CA GLY A 363 -31.66 26.22 17.44
C GLY A 363 -31.57 24.77 16.93
N ILE A 364 -30.54 24.02 17.32
CA ILE A 364 -30.45 22.58 17.07
C ILE A 364 -31.01 21.84 18.30
N PRO A 365 -32.02 20.97 18.18
CA PRO A 365 -32.73 20.37 19.32
C PRO A 365 -31.99 19.19 19.98
N PHE A 366 -30.66 19.23 20.01
CA PHE A 366 -29.81 18.20 20.61
C PHE A 366 -28.78 18.84 21.55
N PRO A 367 -28.78 18.55 22.86
CA PRO A 367 -27.83 19.15 23.81
C PRO A 367 -26.39 18.61 23.73
N ASN A 368 -26.18 17.41 23.18
CA ASN A 368 -24.86 16.77 23.11
C ASN A 368 -24.83 15.58 22.12
N TYR A 369 -23.64 15.01 21.91
CA TYR A 369 -23.42 13.84 21.05
C TYR A 369 -24.36 12.67 21.35
N HIS A 370 -24.51 12.27 22.61
CA HIS A 370 -25.34 11.13 23.00
C HIS A 370 -26.81 11.35 22.63
N SER A 371 -27.32 12.58 22.82
CA SER A 371 -28.68 12.92 22.44
C SER A 371 -28.92 12.92 20.93
N LEU A 372 -27.88 13.18 20.13
CA LEU A 372 -27.92 13.15 18.67
C LEU A 372 -27.92 11.70 18.16
N ILE A 373 -27.02 10.85 18.65
CA ILE A 373 -26.93 9.44 18.22
C ILE A 373 -28.12 8.61 18.71
N ALA A 374 -28.61 8.86 19.93
CA ALA A 374 -29.77 8.15 20.47
C ALA A 374 -31.11 8.64 19.89
N ASN A 375 -31.10 9.56 18.91
CA ASN A 375 -32.30 10.19 18.40
C ASN A 375 -33.27 9.15 17.80
N LYS A 376 -34.52 9.20 18.27
CA LYS A 376 -35.66 8.45 17.71
C LYS A 376 -36.84 9.38 17.36
N ASP A 377 -36.62 10.68 17.46
CA ASP A 377 -37.65 11.72 17.33
C ASP A 377 -37.51 12.41 15.97
N SER A 378 -38.44 12.10 15.07
CA SER A 378 -38.47 12.64 13.71
C SER A 378 -38.71 14.15 13.67
N GLN A 379 -39.37 14.73 14.68
CA GLN A 379 -39.62 16.17 14.73
C GLN A 379 -38.35 16.95 15.09
N LYS A 380 -37.52 16.41 15.99
CA LYS A 380 -36.21 16.98 16.32
C LYS A 380 -35.26 16.92 15.14
N GLU A 381 -35.25 15.79 14.43
CA GLU A 381 -34.47 15.61 13.21
C GLU A 381 -34.87 16.63 12.14
N GLU A 382 -36.17 16.74 11.82
CA GLU A 382 -36.68 17.70 10.84
C GLU A 382 -36.34 19.15 11.22
N THR A 383 -36.41 19.48 12.51
CA THR A 383 -36.02 20.81 13.02
C THR A 383 -34.54 21.08 12.82
N ALA A 384 -33.67 20.10 13.08
CA ALA A 384 -32.23 20.21 12.86
C ALA A 384 -31.88 20.35 11.37
N LEU A 385 -32.52 19.56 10.50
CA LEU A 385 -32.31 19.64 9.05
C LEU A 385 -32.72 21.01 8.50
N LYS A 386 -33.89 21.53 8.91
CA LYS A 386 -34.32 22.90 8.56
C LYS A 386 -33.35 23.96 9.05
N TRP A 387 -32.66 23.74 10.18
CA TRP A 387 -31.64 24.66 10.66
C TRP A 387 -30.46 24.73 9.68
N PHE A 388 -29.98 23.58 9.18
CA PHE A 388 -28.93 23.51 8.16
C PHE A 388 -29.37 24.09 6.81
N GLU A 389 -30.59 23.77 6.34
CA GLU A 389 -31.13 24.32 5.09
C GLU A 389 -31.20 25.86 5.10
N ASN A 390 -31.65 26.45 6.21
CA ASN A 390 -31.83 27.90 6.31
C ASN A 390 -30.52 28.67 6.43
N ARG A 391 -29.48 28.07 7.01
CA ARG A 391 -28.18 28.74 7.22
C ARG A 391 -27.13 28.39 6.17
N GLY A 392 -27.36 27.32 5.41
CA GLY A 392 -26.33 26.68 4.63
C GLY A 392 -25.36 25.89 5.52
N ILE A 393 -24.49 25.13 4.86
CA ILE A 393 -23.40 24.39 5.50
C ILE A 393 -22.17 25.28 5.48
N ASP A 394 -22.21 26.38 6.24
CA ASP A 394 -21.01 27.17 6.48
C ASP A 394 -20.16 26.41 7.51
N ILE A 395 -19.08 25.80 7.05
CA ILE A 395 -18.10 25.10 7.90
C ILE A 395 -17.68 26.12 8.97
N GLY A 396 -17.84 25.79 10.26
CA GLY A 396 -17.86 26.79 11.33
C GLY A 396 -16.68 27.75 11.26
N GLY A 397 -16.89 29.02 10.90
CA GLY A 397 -15.79 29.91 10.55
C GLY A 397 -14.72 29.98 11.64
N SER A 398 -13.44 30.00 11.24
CA SER A 398 -12.25 30.11 12.12
C SER A 398 -12.43 31.06 13.30
N LYS A 399 -13.17 32.15 13.08
CA LYS A 399 -13.52 33.16 14.08
C LYS A 399 -14.21 32.57 15.33
N GLN A 400 -15.13 31.62 15.19
CA GLN A 400 -15.83 31.02 16.34
C GLN A 400 -14.86 30.26 17.26
N ILE A 401 -13.91 29.53 16.68
CA ILE A 401 -12.87 28.78 17.41
C ILE A 401 -11.92 29.74 18.12
N LEU A 402 -11.53 30.80 17.41
CA LEU A 402 -10.57 31.80 17.89
C LEU A 402 -11.16 32.67 19.02
N ASP A 403 -12.40 33.16 18.87
CA ASP A 403 -13.07 34.05 19.83
C ASP A 403 -13.49 33.34 21.12
N ALA A 404 -13.92 32.08 21.02
CA ALA A 404 -14.37 31.32 22.18
C ALA A 404 -13.20 30.88 23.08
N ASN A 405 -11.97 30.91 22.57
CA ASN A 405 -10.78 30.32 23.20
C ASN A 405 -11.07 28.88 23.68
N THR A 406 -12.02 28.21 23.02
CA THR A 406 -12.46 26.87 23.39
C THR A 406 -11.46 25.90 22.78
N SER A 407 -10.91 25.04 23.62
CA SER A 407 -9.83 24.15 23.25
C SER A 407 -10.23 23.08 22.23
N ASP A 408 -11.53 22.88 21.98
CA ASP A 408 -12.04 21.60 21.49
C ASP A 408 -13.24 21.72 20.51
N TYR A 409 -13.48 22.91 19.92
CA TYR A 409 -14.40 23.06 18.78
C TYR A 409 -13.63 22.87 17.47
N HIS A 410 -14.11 22.00 16.58
CA HIS A 410 -13.49 21.72 15.28
C HIS A 410 -14.31 22.31 14.13
N ILE A 411 -13.66 22.83 13.08
CA ILE A 411 -14.32 23.50 11.94
C ILE A 411 -15.36 22.60 11.25
N HIS A 412 -15.06 21.30 11.12
CA HIS A 412 -15.97 20.28 10.56
C HIS A 412 -17.06 19.76 11.52
N ALA A 413 -17.16 20.22 12.76
CA ALA A 413 -18.20 19.75 13.68
C ALA A 413 -19.64 19.87 13.13
N PRO A 414 -20.02 20.93 12.39
CA PRO A 414 -21.33 20.99 11.71
C PRO A 414 -21.51 19.89 10.67
N LEU A 415 -20.45 19.51 9.93
CA LEU A 415 -20.46 18.43 8.94
C LEU A 415 -20.66 17.06 9.60
N LEU A 416 -20.09 16.85 10.79
CA LEU A 416 -20.31 15.64 11.57
C LEU A 416 -21.76 15.51 12.02
N VAL A 417 -22.35 16.60 12.53
CA VAL A 417 -23.76 16.60 12.95
C VAL A 417 -24.70 16.38 11.78
N LEU A 418 -24.50 17.10 10.68
CA LEU A 418 -25.29 16.88 9.47
C LEU A 418 -25.12 15.45 8.96
N GLY A 419 -23.87 14.98 8.87
CA GLY A 419 -23.54 13.61 8.46
C GLY A 419 -24.30 12.56 9.26
N ILE A 420 -24.36 12.68 10.59
CA ILE A 420 -25.17 11.75 11.42
C ILE A 420 -26.65 11.82 11.07
N LEU A 421 -27.21 13.02 10.92
CA LEU A 421 -28.64 13.22 10.65
C LEU A 421 -29.08 12.62 9.31
N ILE A 422 -28.24 12.69 8.28
CA ILE A 422 -28.59 12.26 6.92
C ILE A 422 -27.86 10.99 6.47
N SER A 423 -27.06 10.34 7.35
CA SER A 423 -26.32 9.15 6.94
C SER A 423 -27.22 7.94 6.75
N GLU A 424 -26.92 7.18 5.70
CA GLU A 424 -27.56 5.92 5.38
C GLU A 424 -26.60 4.76 5.71
N PRO A 425 -27.08 3.68 6.36
CA PRO A 425 -26.27 2.50 6.61
C PRO A 425 -25.95 1.76 5.30
N LEU A 426 -24.74 1.23 5.19
CA LEU A 426 -24.29 0.54 3.98
C LEU A 426 -24.51 -0.98 3.99
N GLY A 427 -25.07 -1.54 5.07
CA GLY A 427 -25.28 -3.00 5.22
C GLY A 427 -24.29 -3.67 6.18
N ASN A 428 -23.22 -2.98 6.54
CA ASN A 428 -22.27 -3.32 7.60
C ASN A 428 -22.30 -2.26 8.71
N ASN A 429 -21.23 -2.16 9.52
CA ASN A 429 -21.15 -1.18 10.62
C ASN A 429 -20.84 0.25 10.14
N TRP A 430 -20.78 0.47 8.83
CA TRP A 430 -20.52 1.78 8.24
C TRP A 430 -21.82 2.46 7.79
N SER A 431 -21.90 3.76 8.00
CA SER A 431 -22.86 4.63 7.32
C SER A 431 -22.16 5.73 6.54
N ARG A 432 -22.87 6.30 5.56
CA ARG A 432 -22.36 7.34 4.66
C ARG A 432 -23.39 8.44 4.47
N ALA A 433 -22.94 9.68 4.31
CA ALA A 433 -23.76 10.76 3.79
C ALA A 433 -23.03 11.57 2.71
N SER A 434 -23.76 12.02 1.68
CA SER A 434 -23.31 13.09 0.78
C SER A 434 -23.70 14.42 1.40
N LEU A 435 -22.72 15.28 1.69
CA LEU A 435 -22.95 16.55 2.39
C LEU A 435 -23.14 17.74 1.41
N GLY A 436 -23.05 17.51 0.10
CA GLY A 436 -23.07 18.55 -0.92
C GLY A 436 -21.66 19.07 -1.26
N GLY A 437 -21.52 19.74 -2.42
CA GLY A 437 -20.22 20.27 -2.88
C GLY A 437 -19.14 19.21 -3.13
N GLY A 438 -19.52 17.93 -3.27
CA GLY A 438 -18.58 16.81 -3.35
C GLY A 438 -18.08 16.28 -1.99
N GLN A 439 -18.46 16.91 -0.88
CA GLN A 439 -18.08 16.46 0.46
C GLN A 439 -18.81 15.17 0.84
N VAL A 440 -18.07 14.24 1.44
CA VAL A 440 -18.61 12.94 1.84
C VAL A 440 -18.26 12.65 3.28
N PHE A 441 -19.27 12.20 4.03
CA PHE A 441 -19.14 11.71 5.39
C PHE A 441 -19.19 10.18 5.41
N ALA A 442 -18.35 9.57 6.25
CA ALA A 442 -18.43 8.16 6.60
C ALA A 442 -18.30 7.99 8.13
N HIS A 443 -19.03 7.03 8.69
CA HIS A 443 -19.05 6.74 10.12
C HIS A 443 -18.92 5.24 10.35
N ASP A 444 -17.85 4.83 11.05
CA ASP A 444 -17.73 3.51 11.64
C ASP A 444 -18.41 3.50 13.00
N GLN A 445 -19.57 2.84 13.06
CA GLN A 445 -20.39 2.77 14.27
C GLN A 445 -19.76 1.87 15.35
N ASN A 446 -18.90 0.92 14.99
CA ASN A 446 -18.26 0.03 15.94
C ASN A 446 -17.07 0.71 16.62
N GLY A 447 -16.19 1.31 15.82
CA GLY A 447 -15.05 2.08 16.32
C GLY A 447 -15.45 3.43 16.89
N ASN A 448 -16.69 3.88 16.65
CA ASN A 448 -17.16 5.23 16.94
C ASN A 448 -16.25 6.30 16.29
N LYS A 449 -15.86 6.06 15.03
CA LYS A 449 -14.96 6.93 14.27
C LYS A 449 -15.66 7.57 13.11
N MET A 450 -15.40 8.85 12.87
CA MET A 450 -16.01 9.58 11.76
C MET A 450 -14.94 10.11 10.81
N SER A 451 -15.30 10.23 9.54
CA SER A 451 -14.42 10.73 8.50
C SER A 451 -15.19 11.67 7.59
N VAL A 452 -14.54 12.78 7.24
CA VAL A 452 -15.07 13.77 6.29
C VAL A 452 -14.05 13.93 5.18
N LEU A 453 -14.40 13.52 3.97
CA LEU A 453 -13.66 13.81 2.76
C LEU A 453 -14.16 15.14 2.20
N THR A 454 -13.24 16.09 1.99
CA THR A 454 -13.54 17.41 1.40
C THR A 454 -12.71 17.61 0.15
N PRO A 455 -13.16 17.19 -1.04
CA PRO A 455 -12.41 17.44 -2.27
C PRO A 455 -12.20 18.94 -2.54
N PRO A 456 -11.06 19.35 -3.12
CA PRO A 456 -10.89 20.74 -3.57
C PRO A 456 -11.82 21.06 -4.74
N THR A 457 -12.25 22.32 -4.84
CA THR A 457 -13.02 22.78 -6.00
C THR A 457 -12.07 23.17 -7.12
N LEU A 458 -12.10 22.43 -8.23
CA LEU A 458 -11.23 22.67 -9.40
C LEU A 458 -11.99 23.19 -10.62
N THR A 459 -13.19 23.74 -10.43
CA THR A 459 -14.08 24.19 -11.51
C THR A 459 -13.48 25.30 -12.37
N ASN A 460 -12.62 26.15 -11.80
CA ASN A 460 -11.96 27.24 -12.50
C ASN A 460 -10.59 26.85 -13.09
N ALA A 461 -10.14 25.60 -12.89
CA ALA A 461 -8.94 25.11 -13.55
C ALA A 461 -9.19 24.96 -15.06
N LYS A 462 -8.15 25.20 -15.87
CA LYS A 462 -8.23 24.99 -17.33
C LYS A 462 -8.47 23.51 -17.67
N ASN A 463 -7.75 22.62 -16.97
CA ASN A 463 -7.94 21.17 -16.98
C ASN A 463 -7.25 20.56 -15.74
N VAL A 464 -7.53 19.29 -15.43
CA VAL A 464 -6.92 18.53 -14.33
C VAL A 464 -6.30 17.25 -14.89
N ILE A 465 -5.03 17.02 -14.60
CA ILE A 465 -4.27 15.88 -15.12
C ILE A 465 -3.56 15.19 -13.97
N ALA A 466 -3.78 13.89 -13.83
CA ALA A 466 -3.09 13.07 -12.84
C ALA A 466 -2.03 12.18 -13.52
N LEU A 467 -0.87 12.06 -12.87
CA LEU A 467 0.27 11.28 -13.33
C LEU A 467 0.57 10.20 -12.29
N ASP A 468 0.33 8.93 -12.64
CA ASP A 468 0.52 7.79 -11.72
C ASP A 468 1.09 6.59 -12.48
N GLY A 469 1.94 5.81 -11.82
CA GLY A 469 2.48 4.57 -12.42
C GLY A 469 1.64 3.32 -12.18
N THR A 470 0.71 3.39 -11.22
CA THR A 470 -0.17 2.29 -10.81
C THR A 470 -1.50 2.84 -10.30
N PRO A 471 -2.27 3.55 -11.17
CA PRO A 471 -3.45 4.28 -10.73
C PRO A 471 -4.58 3.38 -10.24
N THR A 472 -5.40 3.94 -9.36
CA THR A 472 -6.73 3.43 -9.00
C THR A 472 -7.74 4.52 -9.36
N LEU A 473 -8.30 4.46 -10.57
CA LEU A 473 -9.10 5.53 -11.18
C LEU A 473 -10.19 6.07 -10.23
N ARG A 474 -10.97 5.18 -9.63
CA ARG A 474 -12.07 5.55 -8.74
C ARG A 474 -11.62 6.29 -7.48
N LEU A 475 -10.40 6.04 -6.98
CA LEU A 475 -9.86 6.83 -5.86
C LEU A 475 -9.57 8.27 -6.30
N TYR A 476 -9.00 8.47 -7.49
CA TYR A 476 -8.77 9.81 -8.04
C TYR A 476 -10.09 10.55 -8.24
N ASP A 477 -11.10 9.88 -8.80
CA ASP A 477 -12.40 10.49 -9.02
C ASP A 477 -13.04 10.98 -7.72
N LEU A 478 -12.97 10.15 -6.67
CA LEU A 478 -13.51 10.48 -5.36
C LEU A 478 -12.72 11.61 -4.68
N MET A 479 -11.39 11.55 -4.69
CA MET A 479 -10.54 12.51 -3.96
C MET A 479 -10.59 13.93 -4.53
N PHE A 480 -10.75 14.06 -5.85
CA PHE A 480 -10.80 15.35 -6.53
C PHE A 480 -12.21 15.76 -6.94
N ASN A 481 -13.20 14.86 -6.81
CA ASN A 481 -14.56 15.06 -7.33
C ASN A 481 -14.54 15.43 -8.84
N VAL A 482 -13.72 14.71 -9.60
CA VAL A 482 -13.44 14.94 -11.02
C VAL A 482 -13.53 13.60 -11.75
N GLY A 483 -14.26 13.48 -12.85
CA GLY A 483 -14.29 12.24 -13.64
C GLY A 483 -13.10 12.15 -14.59
N PHE A 484 -12.07 11.39 -14.23
CA PHE A 484 -10.87 11.22 -15.05
C PHE A 484 -11.07 10.20 -16.19
N GLU A 485 -10.49 10.48 -17.35
CA GLU A 485 -10.27 9.49 -18.39
C GLU A 485 -8.89 8.83 -18.19
N GLN A 486 -8.87 7.52 -17.93
CA GLN A 486 -7.61 6.79 -17.78
C GLN A 486 -6.95 6.56 -19.15
N LYS A 487 -5.73 7.07 -19.34
CA LYS A 487 -4.92 6.89 -20.54
C LYS A 487 -3.71 6.03 -20.23
N GLN A 488 -3.72 4.78 -20.66
CA GLN A 488 -2.58 3.86 -20.55
C GLN A 488 -1.49 4.23 -21.56
N LEU A 489 -0.33 4.67 -21.06
CA LEU A 489 0.77 5.16 -21.90
C LEU A 489 1.38 4.05 -22.79
N LEU A 490 1.65 2.90 -22.18
CA LEU A 490 2.25 1.74 -22.83
C LEU A 490 1.25 0.59 -22.82
N SER A 491 1.00 0.00 -23.98
CA SER A 491 0.23 -1.26 -24.09
C SER A 491 0.92 -2.39 -23.32
N ASP A 492 0.21 -3.45 -22.99
CA ASP A 492 0.78 -4.55 -22.19
C ASP A 492 2.04 -5.19 -22.83
N PRO A 493 2.15 -5.35 -24.17
CA PRO A 493 3.41 -5.76 -24.80
C PRO A 493 4.53 -4.71 -24.67
N GLU A 494 4.22 -3.42 -24.85
CA GLU A 494 5.21 -2.35 -24.68
C GLU A 494 5.67 -2.22 -23.23
N ARG A 495 4.81 -2.50 -22.24
CA ARG A 495 5.19 -2.55 -20.82
C ARG A 495 6.19 -3.67 -20.55
N GLU A 496 5.96 -4.84 -21.12
CA GLU A 496 6.86 -5.99 -20.99
C GLU A 496 8.24 -5.68 -21.59
N GLU A 497 8.26 -5.20 -22.83
CA GLU A 497 9.48 -4.74 -23.52
C GLU A 497 10.19 -3.61 -22.76
N TYR A 498 9.43 -2.64 -22.23
CA TYR A 498 10.00 -1.55 -21.44
C TYR A 498 10.70 -2.05 -20.17
N ILE A 499 10.09 -3.01 -19.47
CA ILE A 499 10.65 -3.54 -18.22
C ILE A 499 11.90 -4.39 -18.51
N GLN A 500 11.80 -5.30 -19.47
CA GLN A 500 12.85 -6.28 -19.73
C GLN A 500 14.00 -5.73 -20.57
N ASP A 501 13.68 -4.97 -21.61
CA ASP A 501 14.66 -4.58 -22.63
C ASP A 501 15.11 -3.12 -22.44
N THR A 502 14.19 -2.21 -22.08
CA THR A 502 14.56 -0.80 -21.86
C THR A 502 15.15 -0.53 -20.47
N GLN A 503 14.53 -1.04 -19.41
CA GLN A 503 15.00 -0.87 -18.03
C GLN A 503 16.00 -1.98 -17.62
N ASN A 504 16.12 -3.05 -18.41
CA ASN A 504 16.98 -4.19 -18.12
C ASN A 504 16.70 -4.79 -16.72
N LEU A 505 15.41 -4.83 -16.33
CA LEU A 505 14.97 -5.34 -15.04
C LEU A 505 14.67 -6.83 -15.12
N LYS A 506 15.43 -7.63 -14.37
CA LYS A 506 15.18 -9.05 -14.16
C LYS A 506 14.42 -9.24 -12.85
N ILE A 507 13.14 -9.58 -12.93
CA ILE A 507 12.29 -9.82 -11.76
C ILE A 507 12.20 -11.32 -11.50
N VAL A 508 12.59 -11.76 -10.29
CA VAL A 508 12.53 -13.17 -9.88
C VAL A 508 11.60 -13.29 -8.67
N GLN A 509 10.44 -13.90 -8.83
CA GLN A 509 9.51 -14.13 -7.73
C GLN A 509 9.90 -15.42 -6.97
N THR A 510 10.08 -15.31 -5.66
CA THR A 510 10.55 -16.41 -4.78
C THR A 510 9.49 -16.90 -3.79
N GLU A 511 8.31 -16.29 -3.81
CA GLU A 511 7.16 -16.68 -2.97
C GLU A 511 5.88 -16.56 -3.80
N LEU A 512 5.21 -17.69 -3.99
CA LEU A 512 4.05 -17.80 -4.87
C LEU A 512 2.73 -17.93 -4.11
N LYS A 513 2.78 -18.32 -2.83
CA LYS A 513 1.56 -18.64 -2.06
C LYS A 513 1.20 -17.55 -1.07
N TYR A 514 2.21 -17.00 -0.39
CA TYR A 514 1.97 -16.14 0.75
C TYR A 514 2.16 -14.66 0.43
N ILE A 515 1.13 -13.87 0.75
CA ILE A 515 1.12 -12.41 0.65
C ILE A 515 2.13 -11.77 1.61
N ARG A 516 2.30 -12.36 2.79
CA ARG A 516 3.22 -11.90 3.84
C ARG A 516 3.01 -10.41 4.17
N PRO A 517 1.83 -10.02 4.70
CA PRO A 517 1.58 -8.65 5.13
C PRO A 517 2.44 -8.35 6.37
N TYR A 518 3.64 -7.83 6.16
CA TYR A 518 4.63 -7.58 7.21
C TYR A 518 4.38 -6.27 7.98
N THR A 519 3.30 -5.54 7.66
CA THR A 519 2.97 -4.22 8.24
C THR A 519 2.76 -4.26 9.75
N SER A 520 2.13 -5.31 10.29
CA SER A 520 1.90 -5.42 11.74
C SER A 520 3.20 -5.65 12.51
N GLY A 521 4.23 -6.21 11.87
CA GLY A 521 5.48 -6.65 12.47
C GLY A 521 5.39 -8.02 13.16
N SER A 522 4.19 -8.48 13.56
CA SER A 522 4.01 -9.76 14.27
C SER A 522 4.21 -10.98 13.37
N SER A 523 3.93 -10.84 12.07
CA SER A 523 3.99 -11.90 11.05
C SER A 523 5.33 -11.98 10.30
N VAL A 524 6.34 -11.19 10.69
CA VAL A 524 7.64 -11.14 10.00
C VAL A 524 8.40 -12.44 10.24
N ASN A 525 8.76 -13.14 9.16
CA ASN A 525 9.48 -14.41 9.23
C ASN A 525 10.98 -14.19 9.00
N VAL A 526 11.65 -13.73 10.06
CA VAL A 526 13.07 -13.33 10.01
C VAL A 526 13.98 -14.49 9.58
N ASP A 527 13.75 -15.72 10.05
CA ASP A 527 14.58 -16.87 9.66
C ASP A 527 14.49 -17.19 8.17
N ARG A 528 13.29 -17.11 7.59
CA ARG A 528 13.09 -17.32 6.15
C ARG A 528 13.70 -16.18 5.34
N ASP A 529 13.49 -14.94 5.78
CA ASP A 529 14.04 -13.77 5.11
C ASP A 529 15.58 -13.78 5.16
N GLU A 530 16.18 -14.17 6.30
CA GLU A 530 17.65 -14.35 6.40
C GLU A 530 18.14 -15.43 5.44
N ALA A 531 17.48 -16.59 5.40
CA ALA A 531 17.86 -17.66 4.46
C ALA A 531 17.86 -17.14 3.01
N LEU A 532 16.81 -16.43 2.60
CA LEU A 532 16.74 -15.85 1.25
C LEU A 532 17.87 -14.84 1.00
N LEU A 533 18.06 -13.88 1.92
CA LEU A 533 19.05 -12.82 1.76
C LEU A 533 20.47 -13.38 1.68
N ARG A 534 20.81 -14.39 2.50
CA ARG A 534 22.11 -15.07 2.46
C ARG A 534 22.35 -15.79 1.13
N GLU A 535 21.31 -16.37 0.53
CA GLU A 535 21.41 -16.99 -0.79
C GLU A 535 21.65 -15.95 -1.89
N VAL A 536 20.92 -14.83 -1.83
CA VAL A 536 21.10 -13.72 -2.77
C VAL A 536 22.54 -13.18 -2.69
N ILE A 537 23.09 -13.02 -1.48
CA ILE A 537 24.48 -12.62 -1.28
C ILE A 537 25.45 -13.66 -1.87
N ALA A 538 25.19 -14.95 -1.68
CA ALA A 538 26.04 -16.00 -2.24
C ALA A 538 26.07 -15.98 -3.77
N VAL A 539 24.93 -15.70 -4.42
CA VAL A 539 24.82 -15.62 -5.89
C VAL A 539 25.46 -14.37 -6.46
N HIS A 540 25.26 -13.21 -5.81
CA HIS A 540 25.66 -11.91 -6.37
C HIS A 540 26.94 -11.33 -5.78
N SER A 541 27.46 -11.90 -4.69
CA SER A 541 28.63 -11.41 -3.95
C SER A 541 28.52 -9.96 -3.47
N ASP A 542 27.30 -9.46 -3.24
CA ASP A 542 27.02 -8.11 -2.73
C ASP A 542 25.86 -8.14 -1.73
N ASP A 543 25.84 -7.18 -0.81
CA ASP A 543 24.77 -7.01 0.17
C ASP A 543 23.53 -6.41 -0.52
N PRO A 544 22.42 -7.16 -0.62
CA PRO A 544 21.26 -6.70 -1.37
C PRO A 544 20.62 -5.48 -0.71
N SER A 545 20.11 -4.57 -1.54
CA SER A 545 19.26 -3.49 -1.06
C SER A 545 17.84 -4.00 -0.84
N VAL A 546 17.34 -3.88 0.39
CA VAL A 546 16.04 -4.44 0.79
C VAL A 546 14.96 -3.36 0.85
N ILE A 547 13.78 -3.67 0.31
CA ILE A 547 12.54 -2.92 0.54
C ILE A 547 11.55 -3.82 1.28
N THR A 548 11.07 -3.39 2.44
CA THR A 548 10.05 -4.13 3.22
C THR A 548 9.21 -3.21 4.10
N SER A 549 8.45 -3.71 5.08
CA SER A 549 7.78 -2.85 6.06
C SER A 549 8.78 -2.22 7.02
N CYS A 550 8.47 -1.03 7.57
CA CYS A 550 9.39 -0.38 8.54
C CYS A 550 9.69 -1.30 9.75
N LYS A 551 8.69 -2.05 10.22
CA LYS A 551 8.86 -2.99 11.34
C LYS A 551 9.72 -4.20 10.95
N ALA A 552 9.54 -4.76 9.76
CA ALA A 552 10.38 -5.84 9.26
C ALA A 552 11.83 -5.39 9.09
N LEU A 553 12.06 -4.21 8.49
CA LEU A 553 13.40 -3.65 8.31
C LEU A 553 14.13 -3.45 9.65
N ARG A 554 13.43 -2.93 10.67
CA ARG A 554 14.00 -2.81 12.02
C ARG A 554 14.40 -4.16 12.60
N LYS A 555 13.57 -5.20 12.42
CA LYS A 555 13.90 -6.57 12.86
C LYS A 555 15.13 -7.13 12.14
N LEU A 556 15.22 -6.97 10.82
CA LEU A 556 16.37 -7.43 10.04
C LEU A 556 17.67 -6.76 10.51
N LYS A 557 17.63 -5.43 10.72
CA LYS A 557 18.77 -4.67 11.25
C LYS A 557 19.15 -5.11 12.66
N ALA A 558 18.17 -5.35 13.55
CA ALA A 558 18.43 -5.80 14.91
C ALA A 558 19.08 -7.20 14.98
N THR A 559 18.80 -8.07 14.01
CA THR A 559 19.39 -9.41 13.90
C THR A 559 20.78 -9.41 13.24
N ASN A 560 21.30 -8.25 12.81
CA ASN A 560 22.56 -8.12 12.05
C ASN A 560 22.59 -8.98 10.77
N ILE A 561 21.45 -9.07 10.07
CA ILE A 561 21.40 -9.70 8.76
C ILE A 561 22.10 -8.76 7.76
N PRO A 562 23.06 -9.23 6.96
CA PRO A 562 23.76 -8.41 5.98
C PRO A 562 22.77 -7.90 4.92
N ILE A 563 22.60 -6.58 4.88
CA ILE A 563 21.77 -5.85 3.92
C ILE A 563 22.44 -4.51 3.64
N SER A 564 22.25 -3.96 2.44
CA SER A 564 22.82 -2.66 2.07
C SER A 564 22.29 -1.54 2.99
N PRO A 565 23.13 -0.53 3.33
CA PRO A 565 22.71 0.59 4.17
C PRO A 565 21.58 1.42 3.56
N ASN A 566 21.42 1.37 2.22
CA ASN A 566 20.35 2.05 1.48
C ASN A 566 19.00 1.31 1.56
N SER A 567 18.93 0.18 2.29
CA SER A 567 17.69 -0.56 2.49
C SER A 567 16.65 0.32 3.20
N THR A 568 15.43 0.29 2.69
CA THR A 568 14.34 1.21 3.05
C THR A 568 13.01 0.47 3.18
N TYR A 569 11.90 1.20 3.32
CA TYR A 569 10.57 0.63 3.49
C TYR A 569 9.52 1.27 2.58
N TYR A 570 8.40 0.57 2.33
CA TYR A 570 7.33 1.00 1.42
C TYR A 570 6.90 2.47 1.61
N GLY A 571 6.64 2.88 2.86
CA GLY A 571 6.25 4.27 3.19
C GLY A 571 7.35 5.33 2.99
N ASN A 572 8.58 4.95 2.64
CA ASN A 572 9.70 5.86 2.38
C ASN A 572 10.25 5.77 0.96
N LEU A 573 9.51 5.16 0.02
CA LEU A 573 9.96 5.04 -1.37
C LEU A 573 9.76 6.33 -2.17
N ARG A 574 8.76 7.14 -1.84
CA ARG A 574 8.41 8.34 -2.63
C ARG A 574 9.60 9.34 -2.63
N GLY A 575 10.09 9.72 -3.80
CA GLY A 575 11.16 10.73 -3.93
C GLY A 575 12.61 10.27 -3.75
N SER A 576 12.91 9.11 -3.15
CA SER A 576 14.31 8.65 -3.01
C SER A 576 14.85 8.04 -4.31
N ASN A 577 16.09 8.43 -4.67
CA ASN A 577 16.89 7.86 -5.76
C ASN A 577 18.05 6.97 -5.25
N GLU A 578 18.11 6.66 -3.95
CA GLU A 578 19.22 5.90 -3.32
C GLU A 578 19.39 4.47 -3.85
N LEU A 579 18.33 3.94 -4.49
CA LEU A 579 18.28 2.60 -5.07
C LEU A 579 18.45 2.59 -6.60
N ALA A 580 18.52 3.75 -7.24
CA ALA A 580 18.47 3.87 -8.70
C ALA A 580 19.62 3.11 -9.41
N LYS A 581 20.79 3.03 -8.79
CA LYS A 581 22.01 2.39 -9.32
C LYS A 581 22.36 1.07 -8.64
N LYS A 582 21.39 0.40 -8.02
CA LYS A 582 21.60 -0.85 -7.29
C LYS A 582 21.28 -2.03 -8.20
N ASP A 583 22.28 -2.87 -8.44
CA ASP A 583 22.20 -4.01 -9.36
C ASP A 583 21.42 -5.20 -8.77
N VAL A 584 21.28 -5.27 -7.44
CA VAL A 584 20.58 -6.35 -6.73
C VAL A 584 19.63 -5.78 -5.67
N GLY A 585 18.36 -6.14 -5.82
CA GLY A 585 17.27 -5.73 -4.92
C GLY A 585 16.51 -6.93 -4.36
N VAL A 586 16.02 -6.81 -3.14
CA VAL A 586 15.11 -7.81 -2.54
C VAL A 586 13.89 -7.11 -1.94
N ILE A 587 12.70 -7.53 -2.34
CA ILE A 587 11.43 -7.05 -1.82
C ILE A 587 10.86 -8.14 -0.90
N LEU A 588 10.62 -7.79 0.36
CA LEU A 588 10.12 -8.74 1.37
C LEU A 588 8.73 -8.35 1.85
N GLY A 589 7.78 -9.28 1.68
CA GLY A 589 6.39 -9.12 2.10
C GLY A 589 5.64 -8.04 1.33
N SER A 590 4.40 -7.80 1.71
CA SER A 590 3.55 -6.78 1.10
C SER A 590 3.03 -5.77 2.13
N PRO A 591 2.73 -4.53 1.70
CA PRO A 591 1.96 -3.58 2.49
C PRO A 591 0.52 -4.06 2.74
N HIS A 592 -0.05 -3.66 3.88
CA HIS A 592 -1.45 -3.79 4.25
C HIS A 592 -1.73 -2.80 5.39
N TYR A 593 -2.42 -1.71 5.12
CA TYR A 593 -2.68 -0.59 6.03
C TYR A 593 -3.75 -0.91 7.09
N GLY A 594 -4.49 -2.00 6.91
CA GLY A 594 -5.51 -2.47 7.84
C GLY A 594 -6.85 -2.58 7.12
N ASP A 595 -7.75 -3.40 7.66
CA ASP A 595 -9.06 -3.65 7.07
C ASP A 595 -9.89 -2.35 7.11
N GLU A 596 -9.81 -1.61 8.22
CA GLU A 596 -10.44 -0.29 8.41
C GLU A 596 -10.14 0.70 7.28
N PHE A 597 -8.93 0.69 6.71
CA PHE A 597 -8.59 1.56 5.59
C PHE A 597 -9.48 1.25 4.37
N ILE A 598 -9.63 -0.02 4.01
CA ILE A 598 -10.42 -0.45 2.85
C ILE A 598 -11.89 -0.18 3.11
N GLU A 599 -12.37 -0.51 4.30
CA GLU A 599 -13.77 -0.33 4.70
C GLU A 599 -14.15 1.16 4.69
N ARG A 600 -13.29 2.03 5.24
CA ARG A 600 -13.51 3.48 5.24
C ARG A 600 -13.58 4.06 3.83
N TRP A 601 -12.59 3.77 2.99
CA TRP A 601 -12.58 4.29 1.62
C TRP A 601 -13.74 3.73 0.79
N SER A 602 -14.14 2.47 1.02
CA SER A 602 -15.34 1.90 0.43
C SER A 602 -16.60 2.61 0.88
N ALA A 603 -16.70 2.91 2.18
CA ALA A 603 -17.82 3.65 2.73
C ALA A 603 -17.92 5.07 2.18
N LEU A 604 -16.80 5.78 2.03
CA LEU A 604 -16.77 7.10 1.37
C LEU A 604 -17.24 7.02 -0.09
N PHE A 605 -16.98 5.92 -0.78
CA PHE A 605 -17.49 5.71 -2.14
C PHE A 605 -18.97 5.24 -2.12
N GLY A 606 -19.50 4.76 -0.99
CA GLY A 606 -20.86 4.23 -0.85
C GLY A 606 -20.99 2.76 -1.17
N PHE A 607 -19.91 2.01 -0.98
CA PHE A 607 -19.89 0.57 -1.10
C PHE A 607 -19.74 -0.07 0.27
N GLU A 608 -20.54 -1.10 0.52
CA GLU A 608 -20.27 -2.03 1.61
C GLU A 608 -18.96 -2.77 1.32
N ALA A 609 -18.06 -2.79 2.30
CA ALA A 609 -16.87 -3.62 2.28
C ALA A 609 -16.69 -4.23 3.66
N SER A 610 -16.53 -5.56 3.69
CA SER A 610 -16.22 -6.31 4.89
C SER A 610 -15.22 -7.39 4.50
N GLY A 611 -14.12 -7.51 5.22
CA GLY A 611 -13.08 -8.47 4.91
C GLY A 611 -13.59 -9.91 4.95
N THR A 612 -13.56 -10.60 3.82
CA THR A 612 -13.86 -12.04 3.74
C THR A 612 -12.62 -12.81 3.30
N LYS A 613 -12.56 -14.10 3.68
CA LYS A 613 -11.44 -15.02 3.35
C LYS A 613 -10.09 -14.51 3.88
N THR A 614 -9.00 -15.17 3.52
CA THR A 614 -7.65 -14.83 3.98
C THR A 614 -6.61 -14.97 2.86
N GLY A 615 -5.42 -14.41 3.07
CA GLY A 615 -4.29 -14.55 2.14
C GLY A 615 -4.57 -14.02 0.72
N THR A 616 -4.26 -14.84 -0.29
CA THR A 616 -4.51 -14.56 -1.73
C THR A 616 -5.99 -14.63 -2.11
N ALA A 617 -6.83 -15.18 -1.22
CA ALA A 617 -8.27 -15.25 -1.41
C ALA A 617 -9.02 -14.11 -0.72
N LYS A 618 -8.33 -13.28 0.08
CA LYS A 618 -8.93 -12.15 0.78
C LYS A 618 -9.64 -11.23 -0.21
N SER A 619 -10.88 -10.89 0.11
CA SER A 619 -11.72 -10.03 -0.73
C SER A 619 -12.65 -9.15 0.11
N TYR A 620 -12.93 -7.96 -0.40
CA TYR A 620 -13.79 -6.93 0.17
C TYR A 620 -14.92 -6.53 -0.79
N GLY A 621 -15.20 -7.35 -1.80
CA GLY A 621 -16.11 -7.00 -2.89
C GLY A 621 -15.44 -6.13 -3.96
N ALA A 622 -16.19 -5.78 -5.01
CA ALA A 622 -15.62 -5.21 -6.23
C ALA A 622 -14.73 -3.99 -6.01
N PHE A 623 -15.21 -2.96 -5.30
CA PHE A 623 -14.42 -1.75 -5.03
C PHE A 623 -13.36 -1.98 -3.95
N GLY A 624 -13.69 -2.71 -2.89
CA GLY A 624 -12.73 -3.01 -1.83
C GLY A 624 -11.54 -3.83 -2.35
N ASP A 625 -11.73 -4.67 -3.36
CA ASP A 625 -10.68 -5.43 -4.04
C ASP A 625 -9.76 -4.52 -4.87
N GLU A 626 -10.29 -3.45 -5.49
CA GLU A 626 -9.46 -2.41 -6.14
C GLU A 626 -8.54 -1.71 -5.11
N LEU A 627 -9.07 -1.39 -3.92
CA LEU A 627 -8.31 -0.79 -2.83
C LEU A 627 -7.28 -1.76 -2.23
N LEU A 628 -7.65 -3.04 -2.10
CA LEU A 628 -6.74 -4.10 -1.67
C LEU A 628 -5.58 -4.24 -2.66
N GLN A 629 -5.87 -4.22 -3.96
CA GLN A 629 -4.88 -4.29 -5.03
C GLN A 629 -3.95 -3.07 -5.03
N HIS A 630 -4.51 -1.87 -4.86
CA HIS A 630 -3.75 -0.62 -4.70
C HIS A 630 -2.73 -0.74 -3.56
N MET A 631 -3.19 -1.20 -2.40
CA MET A 631 -2.41 -1.29 -1.19
C MET A 631 -1.31 -2.35 -1.23
N ARG A 632 -1.47 -3.43 -2.01
CA ARG A 632 -0.57 -4.59 -1.98
C ARG A 632 0.23 -4.72 -3.26
N GLU A 633 -0.43 -5.05 -4.36
CA GLU A 633 0.19 -5.38 -5.63
C GLU A 633 0.80 -4.13 -6.29
N ASN A 634 0.10 -3.00 -6.25
CA ASN A 634 0.59 -1.76 -6.87
C ASN A 634 1.80 -1.18 -6.11
N GLU A 635 1.78 -1.17 -4.78
CA GLU A 635 2.92 -0.72 -3.95
C GLU A 635 4.15 -1.65 -4.09
N VAL A 636 3.95 -2.97 -4.24
CA VAL A 636 5.04 -3.91 -4.57
C VAL A 636 5.62 -3.60 -5.94
N LEU A 637 4.78 -3.33 -6.95
CA LEU A 637 5.24 -2.93 -8.27
C LEU A 637 6.04 -1.61 -8.22
N GLN A 638 5.55 -0.62 -7.48
CA GLN A 638 6.26 0.65 -7.26
C GLN A 638 7.61 0.47 -6.57
N ALA A 639 7.74 -0.53 -5.69
CA ALA A 639 9.01 -0.91 -5.07
C ALA A 639 9.98 -1.57 -6.06
N VAL A 640 9.49 -2.43 -6.96
CA VAL A 640 10.33 -3.04 -8.03
C VAL A 640 11.00 -1.96 -8.87
N PHE A 641 10.25 -0.93 -9.27
CA PHE A 641 10.78 0.17 -10.09
C PHE A 641 11.65 1.20 -9.34
N ARG A 642 12.04 0.90 -8.09
CA ARG A 642 13.06 1.71 -7.39
C ARG A 642 14.47 1.28 -7.75
N PHE A 643 14.63 0.08 -8.27
CA PHE A 643 15.89 -0.44 -8.80
C PHE A 643 16.05 -0.06 -10.28
N ALA A 644 17.29 0.16 -10.71
CA ALA A 644 17.69 0.39 -12.12
C ALA A 644 16.93 1.50 -12.89
N ARG A 645 16.55 2.60 -12.23
CA ARG A 645 15.78 3.70 -12.87
C ARG A 645 16.51 4.39 -14.03
N ASP A 646 17.84 4.29 -14.07
CA ASP A 646 18.66 4.84 -15.14
C ASP A 646 18.85 3.89 -16.33
N GLY A 647 18.27 2.68 -16.26
CA GLY A 647 18.43 1.65 -17.27
C GLY A 647 19.73 0.86 -17.16
N SER A 648 20.49 0.97 -16.07
CA SER A 648 21.68 0.13 -15.83
C SER A 648 21.34 -1.37 -15.75
N GLY A 649 20.08 -1.67 -15.42
CA GLY A 649 19.57 -3.00 -15.11
C GLY A 649 19.76 -3.40 -13.66
N ALA A 650 18.90 -4.30 -13.20
CA ALA A 650 18.98 -4.89 -11.86
C ALA A 650 18.26 -6.23 -11.82
N THR A 651 18.74 -7.13 -10.94
CA THR A 651 17.99 -8.32 -10.54
C THR A 651 17.23 -8.05 -9.25
N VAL A 652 15.90 -8.12 -9.30
CA VAL A 652 15.02 -7.86 -8.17
C VAL A 652 14.31 -9.16 -7.76
N TYR A 653 14.63 -9.66 -6.57
CA TYR A 653 13.93 -10.80 -5.99
C TYR A 653 12.69 -10.33 -5.25
N VAL A 654 11.52 -10.90 -5.56
CA VAL A 654 10.24 -10.54 -4.94
C VAL A 654 9.73 -11.70 -4.10
N ASN A 655 9.84 -11.57 -2.78
CA ASN A 655 9.42 -12.56 -1.80
C ASN A 655 8.02 -12.27 -1.25
N THR A 656 7.05 -12.19 -2.16
CA THR A 656 5.63 -12.13 -1.85
C THR A 656 4.80 -12.59 -3.06
N ALA A 657 3.62 -13.13 -2.80
CA ALA A 657 2.60 -13.38 -3.82
C ALA A 657 1.79 -12.13 -4.21
N ALA A 658 1.99 -10.98 -3.55
CA ALA A 658 1.29 -9.72 -3.86
C ALA A 658 1.95 -8.97 -5.02
N ILE A 659 1.85 -9.48 -6.24
CA ILE A 659 2.42 -8.85 -7.42
C ILE A 659 1.41 -8.85 -8.58
N PRO A 660 1.35 -7.81 -9.43
CA PRO A 660 0.36 -7.76 -10.52
C PRO A 660 0.50 -8.96 -11.48
N PRO A 661 -0.61 -9.58 -11.93
CA PRO A 661 -0.54 -10.73 -12.84
C PRO A 661 0.11 -10.43 -14.19
N TRP A 662 0.01 -9.20 -14.67
CA TRP A 662 0.58 -8.77 -15.95
C TRP A 662 2.09 -8.53 -15.89
N LEU A 663 2.68 -8.38 -14.70
CA LEU A 663 4.08 -8.00 -14.53
C LEU A 663 5.02 -9.13 -14.99
N PRO A 664 5.90 -8.88 -15.99
CA PRO A 664 6.86 -9.88 -16.44
C PRO A 664 7.81 -10.33 -15.33
N ARG A 665 7.93 -11.65 -15.11
CA ARG A 665 8.82 -12.23 -14.11
C ARG A 665 9.24 -13.67 -14.41
N GLU A 666 10.38 -14.05 -13.86
CA GLU A 666 10.82 -15.41 -13.67
C GLU A 666 10.31 -15.95 -12.33
N ILE A 667 10.08 -17.26 -12.26
CA ILE A 667 9.68 -17.95 -11.03
C ILE A 667 10.85 -18.78 -10.52
N ALA A 668 11.17 -18.65 -9.24
CA ALA A 668 12.08 -19.52 -8.52
C ALA A 668 11.36 -20.15 -7.32
N LEU A 669 11.81 -21.33 -6.87
CA LEU A 669 11.22 -22.00 -5.70
C LEU A 669 11.46 -21.20 -4.40
N GLY A 670 12.50 -20.36 -4.38
CA GLY A 670 12.84 -19.53 -3.24
C GLY A 670 13.22 -20.39 -2.04
N VAL A 671 12.75 -20.02 -0.85
CA VAL A 671 13.06 -20.76 0.38
C VAL A 671 12.13 -21.96 0.52
N SER A 672 12.66 -23.17 0.37
CA SER A 672 11.89 -24.40 0.59
C SER A 672 11.77 -24.74 2.07
N ARG A 673 12.86 -24.53 2.84
CA ARG A 673 12.88 -24.80 4.28
C ARG A 673 13.90 -23.95 5.03
N THR A 674 13.52 -23.48 6.22
CA THR A 674 14.45 -22.85 7.17
C THR A 674 15.15 -23.90 8.02
N ARG A 675 16.43 -23.70 8.34
CA ARG A 675 17.20 -24.60 9.20
C ARG A 675 17.12 -24.17 10.66
N THR A 676 16.86 -25.15 11.53
CA THR A 676 16.83 -25.00 12.99
C THR A 676 18.22 -24.69 13.56
N SER A 677 18.29 -24.15 14.78
CA SER A 677 19.58 -23.91 15.47
C SER A 677 20.44 -25.17 15.56
N THR A 678 19.83 -26.31 15.85
CA THR A 678 20.52 -27.61 15.89
C THR A 678 21.08 -28.02 14.53
N GLU A 679 20.35 -27.79 13.44
CA GLU A 679 20.87 -28.05 12.09
C GLU A 679 22.05 -27.15 11.76
N ARG A 680 21.97 -25.87 12.12
CA ARG A 680 23.05 -24.89 11.95
C ARG A 680 24.33 -25.35 12.67
N GLU A 681 24.21 -25.84 13.90
CA GLU A 681 25.33 -26.37 14.69
C GLU A 681 25.90 -27.66 14.09
N ILE A 682 25.03 -28.57 13.61
CA ILE A 682 25.46 -29.80 12.94
C ILE A 682 26.28 -29.48 11.68
N ILE A 683 25.82 -28.50 10.89
CA ILE A 683 26.54 -28.01 9.71
C ILE A 683 27.92 -27.50 10.12
N ASP A 684 28.02 -26.62 11.12
CA ASP A 684 29.31 -26.10 11.58
C ASP A 684 30.28 -27.22 12.01
N VAL A 685 29.77 -28.20 12.76
CA VAL A 685 30.59 -29.32 13.23
C VAL A 685 31.11 -30.16 12.07
N LEU A 686 30.28 -30.43 11.07
CA LEU A 686 30.65 -31.25 9.91
C LEU A 686 31.53 -30.50 8.93
N SER A 687 31.22 -29.24 8.57
CA SER A 687 32.04 -28.41 7.67
C SER A 687 33.48 -28.26 8.21
N ASN A 688 33.64 -28.13 9.53
CA ASN A 688 34.96 -28.03 10.15
C ASN A 688 35.74 -29.35 10.22
N LYS A 689 35.05 -30.50 10.28
CA LYS A 689 35.69 -31.81 10.45
C LYS A 689 35.85 -32.57 9.15
N GLY A 690 35.08 -32.24 8.11
CA GLY A 690 34.95 -33.00 6.87
C GLY A 690 34.21 -34.34 7.04
N LYS A 691 34.37 -35.04 8.17
CA LYS A 691 33.61 -36.25 8.52
C LYS A 691 33.50 -36.47 10.02
N ALA A 692 32.39 -37.04 10.48
CA ALA A 692 32.17 -37.42 11.88
C ALA A 692 31.10 -38.50 12.05
N SER A 693 31.15 -39.22 13.17
CA SER A 693 30.05 -40.12 13.56
C SER A 693 28.86 -39.33 14.11
N GLY A 694 27.65 -39.86 13.97
CA GLY A 694 26.45 -39.19 14.52
C GLY A 694 26.50 -39.01 16.04
N THR A 695 27.24 -39.87 16.76
CA THR A 695 27.45 -39.75 18.21
C THR A 695 28.43 -38.61 18.52
N GLU A 696 29.54 -38.49 17.78
CA GLU A 696 30.48 -37.38 17.95
C GLU A 696 29.83 -36.02 17.71
N ILE A 697 28.99 -35.93 16.67
CA ILE A 697 28.22 -34.71 16.38
C ILE A 697 27.27 -34.43 17.54
N ALA A 698 26.50 -35.42 17.99
CA ALA A 698 25.56 -35.29 19.11
C ALA A 698 26.22 -34.81 20.40
N THR A 699 27.42 -35.31 20.73
CA THR A 699 28.20 -34.81 21.87
C THR A 699 28.64 -33.37 21.69
N LYS A 700 29.02 -32.96 20.48
CA LYS A 700 29.48 -31.59 20.21
C LYS A 700 28.37 -30.55 20.24
N VAL A 701 27.18 -30.89 19.75
CA VAL A 701 26.02 -29.97 19.72
C VAL A 701 25.15 -30.08 20.97
N ASP A 702 25.54 -30.92 21.92
CA ASP A 702 24.78 -31.21 23.15
C ASP A 702 23.30 -31.56 22.87
N LYS A 703 23.08 -32.53 21.98
CA LYS A 703 21.74 -33.03 21.62
C LYS A 703 21.67 -34.54 21.68
N HIS A 704 20.44 -35.05 21.80
CA HIS A 704 20.20 -36.48 21.76
C HIS A 704 20.61 -37.08 20.38
N PRO A 705 21.31 -38.23 20.33
CA PRO A 705 21.79 -38.82 19.08
C PRO A 705 20.70 -39.10 18.04
N ASN A 706 19.47 -39.38 18.47
CA ASN A 706 18.35 -39.57 17.53
C ASN A 706 17.93 -38.28 16.84
N THR A 707 17.97 -37.14 17.54
CA THR A 707 17.68 -35.83 16.97
C THR A 707 18.70 -35.49 15.89
N VAL A 708 19.99 -35.64 16.21
CA VAL A 708 21.09 -35.43 15.25
C VAL A 708 20.97 -36.36 14.04
N ARG A 709 20.68 -37.64 14.23
CA ARG A 709 20.45 -38.58 13.12
C ARG A 709 19.26 -38.18 12.24
N SER A 710 18.20 -37.65 12.84
CA SER A 710 17.04 -37.15 12.09
C SER A 710 17.45 -36.00 11.18
N HIS A 711 18.11 -34.97 11.74
CA HIS A 711 18.60 -33.83 10.97
C HIS A 711 19.61 -34.23 9.90
N LEU A 712 20.56 -35.12 10.20
CA LEU A 712 21.53 -35.60 9.21
C LEU A 712 20.89 -36.35 8.04
N ARG A 713 19.79 -37.09 8.28
CA ARG A 713 19.01 -37.69 7.19
C ARG A 713 18.35 -36.63 6.33
N THR A 714 17.85 -35.55 6.93
CA THR A 714 17.27 -34.42 6.16
C THR A 714 18.34 -33.75 5.32
N LEU A 715 19.50 -33.41 5.88
CA LEU A 715 20.63 -32.82 5.14
C LEU A 715 21.15 -33.77 4.04
N GLN A 716 21.09 -35.09 4.25
CA GLN A 716 21.41 -36.06 3.20
C GLN A 716 20.40 -36.09 2.07
N LYS A 717 19.10 -35.94 2.35
CA LYS A 717 18.07 -35.80 1.31
C LYS A 717 18.28 -34.54 0.46
N GLU A 718 18.76 -33.46 1.11
CA GLU A 718 19.15 -32.21 0.46
C GLU A 718 20.47 -32.33 -0.33
N GLY A 719 21.15 -33.49 -0.30
CA GLY A 719 22.37 -33.74 -1.07
C GLY A 719 23.65 -33.09 -0.52
N ILE A 720 23.58 -32.42 0.64
CA ILE A 720 24.71 -31.67 1.21
C ILE A 720 25.54 -32.49 2.21
N VAL A 721 25.09 -33.68 2.58
CA VAL A 721 25.82 -34.61 3.46
C VAL A 721 25.71 -36.04 2.93
N ARG A 722 26.82 -36.77 2.93
CA ARG A 722 26.86 -38.18 2.50
C ARG A 722 27.05 -39.14 3.67
N LYS A 723 26.26 -40.21 3.70
CA LYS A 723 26.40 -41.29 4.69
C LYS A 723 27.22 -42.45 4.14
N THR A 724 28.16 -42.95 4.92
CA THR A 724 28.93 -44.17 4.63
C THR A 724 28.92 -45.14 5.82
N GLY A 725 29.15 -46.43 5.57
CA GLY A 725 29.21 -47.48 6.59
C GLY A 725 27.85 -47.94 7.12
N LYS A 726 27.83 -49.08 7.83
CA LYS A 726 26.64 -49.69 8.43
C LYS A 726 26.78 -49.78 9.95
N ASN A 727 25.65 -49.70 10.66
CA ASN A 727 25.55 -49.90 12.11
C ASN A 727 26.52 -49.01 12.92
N LYS A 728 27.39 -49.61 13.73
CA LYS A 728 28.35 -48.91 14.61
C LYS A 728 29.47 -48.17 13.84
N GLY A 729 29.59 -48.39 12.53
CA GLY A 729 30.57 -47.73 11.66
C GLY A 729 30.01 -46.60 10.78
N THR A 730 28.79 -46.11 11.06
CA THR A 730 28.20 -45.01 10.27
C THR A 730 28.99 -43.71 10.45
N GLN A 731 29.45 -43.16 9.33
CA GLN A 731 30.15 -41.89 9.23
C GLN A 731 29.42 -40.97 8.25
N TRP A 732 29.26 -39.71 8.64
CA TRP A 732 28.70 -38.65 7.82
C TRP A 732 29.83 -37.78 7.30
N HIS A 733 29.80 -37.46 6.02
CA HIS A 733 30.81 -36.67 5.32
C HIS A 733 30.15 -35.38 4.82
N ASP A 734 30.91 -34.30 4.89
CA ASP A 734 30.63 -33.09 4.14
C ASP A 734 30.63 -33.44 2.63
N ASP A 735 29.53 -33.12 1.95
CA ASP A 735 29.33 -33.35 0.51
C ASP A 735 28.93 -32.04 -0.20
N GLY A 736 29.19 -30.88 0.42
CA GLY A 736 28.79 -29.56 -0.09
C GLY A 736 28.37 -28.54 0.98
N LEU A 737 28.59 -28.83 2.27
CA LEU A 737 28.22 -27.97 3.39
C LEU A 737 28.96 -26.64 3.39
N SER A 738 30.19 -26.57 2.87
CA SER A 738 30.96 -25.33 2.78
C SER A 738 30.30 -24.27 1.91
N ASN A 739 29.53 -24.70 0.91
CA ASN A 739 28.81 -23.83 -0.03
C ASN A 739 27.30 -23.79 0.27
N ALA A 740 26.82 -24.61 1.20
CA ALA A 740 25.42 -24.66 1.55
C ALA A 740 25.04 -23.48 2.46
N ASN A 741 23.93 -22.84 2.16
CA ASN A 741 23.39 -21.77 2.96
C ASN A 741 22.97 -22.26 4.35
N LYS A 742 23.74 -21.96 5.40
CA LYS A 742 23.48 -22.46 6.75
C LYS A 742 22.07 -22.16 7.29
N TYR A 743 21.36 -21.16 6.78
CA TYR A 743 20.09 -20.68 7.32
C TYR A 743 18.86 -21.33 6.68
N GLY A 744 18.96 -21.85 5.46
CA GLY A 744 17.83 -22.50 4.79
C GLY A 744 18.18 -23.11 3.45
N ALA A 745 17.39 -24.09 3.02
CA ALA A 745 17.45 -24.60 1.65
C ALA A 745 16.73 -23.58 0.77
N VAL A 746 17.48 -22.97 -0.15
CA VAL A 746 17.00 -21.91 -1.03
C VAL A 746 17.39 -22.26 -2.45
N ASP A 747 16.45 -22.11 -3.39
CA ASP A 747 16.70 -22.26 -4.81
C ASP A 747 16.24 -21.00 -5.55
N LEU A 748 17.22 -20.26 -6.05
CA LEU A 748 17.02 -19.04 -6.83
C LEU A 748 17.05 -19.30 -8.34
N ASN A 749 17.27 -20.53 -8.77
CA ASN A 749 17.26 -20.86 -10.19
C ASN A 749 15.84 -20.74 -10.71
N SER A 750 15.72 -20.10 -11.87
CA SER A 750 14.42 -20.01 -12.50
C SER A 750 13.99 -21.39 -12.98
N ILE A 751 12.81 -21.81 -12.55
CA ILE A 751 12.15 -23.01 -13.10
C ILE A 751 11.41 -22.71 -14.41
N THR A 752 11.50 -21.46 -14.87
CA THR A 752 10.79 -20.92 -16.02
C THR A 752 11.76 -20.31 -17.02
N ASN A 753 11.93 -20.93 -18.19
CA ASN A 753 12.73 -20.34 -19.29
C ASN A 753 12.01 -19.18 -20.01
N LYS A 754 10.81 -18.79 -19.56
CA LYS A 754 9.98 -17.74 -20.14
C LYS A 754 9.34 -16.92 -19.04
N THR A 755 9.08 -15.67 -19.38
CA THR A 755 8.29 -14.73 -18.59
C THR A 755 6.83 -15.15 -18.58
N TYR A 756 6.22 -15.22 -17.39
CA TYR A 756 4.83 -15.69 -17.25
C TYR A 756 3.86 -14.56 -16.87
N LYS A 757 2.74 -14.50 -17.60
CA LYS A 757 1.53 -13.70 -17.30
C LYS A 757 0.43 -14.61 -16.73
N ILE A 758 0.76 -15.47 -15.76
CA ILE A 758 -0.20 -16.46 -15.25
C ILE A 758 -0.76 -15.99 -13.90
N PRO A 759 -2.09 -16.08 -13.66
CA PRO A 759 -2.68 -15.89 -12.35
C PRO A 759 -2.05 -16.84 -11.31
N ILE A 760 -1.67 -16.28 -10.17
CA ILE A 760 -0.92 -16.99 -9.12
C ILE A 760 -1.62 -18.27 -8.64
N ARG A 761 -2.97 -18.28 -8.59
CA ARG A 761 -3.74 -19.48 -8.20
C ARG A 761 -3.47 -20.66 -9.13
N GLU A 762 -3.42 -20.43 -10.44
CA GLU A 762 -3.19 -21.50 -11.41
C GLU A 762 -1.79 -22.12 -11.30
N ILE A 763 -0.79 -21.34 -10.86
CA ILE A 763 0.57 -21.85 -10.65
C ILE A 763 0.66 -22.55 -9.29
N GLY A 764 0.11 -21.94 -8.22
CA GLY A 764 0.10 -22.52 -6.88
C GLY A 764 -0.57 -23.88 -6.84
N ASP A 765 -1.75 -24.00 -7.47
CA ASP A 765 -2.51 -25.25 -7.53
C ASP A 765 -1.75 -26.34 -8.33
N LYS A 766 -1.04 -25.94 -9.41
CA LYS A 766 -0.20 -26.85 -10.21
C LYS A 766 1.06 -27.30 -9.47
N ILE A 767 1.68 -26.43 -8.66
CA ILE A 767 2.81 -26.78 -7.82
C ILE A 767 2.38 -27.70 -6.69
N GLU A 768 1.23 -27.44 -6.04
CA GLU A 768 0.68 -28.36 -5.02
C GLU A 768 0.38 -29.74 -5.61
N LEU A 769 -0.24 -29.82 -6.79
CA LEU A 769 -0.44 -31.08 -7.49
C LEU A 769 0.89 -31.79 -7.78
N LYS A 770 1.94 -31.04 -8.16
CA LYS A 770 3.27 -31.62 -8.38
C LYS A 770 3.90 -32.10 -7.08
N ASP A 771 3.87 -31.30 -6.01
CA ASP A 771 4.47 -31.63 -4.71
C ASP A 771 3.72 -32.80 -4.04
N GLU A 772 2.39 -32.86 -4.16
CA GLU A 772 1.57 -33.99 -3.71
C GLU A 772 1.83 -35.24 -4.56
N LEU A 773 1.95 -35.10 -5.87
CA LEU A 773 2.31 -36.19 -6.77
C LEU A 773 3.73 -36.71 -6.47
N ASP A 774 4.70 -35.82 -6.29
CA ASP A 774 6.08 -36.13 -5.94
C ASP A 774 6.15 -36.83 -4.57
N MET A 775 5.38 -36.34 -3.59
CA MET A 775 5.24 -36.97 -2.27
C MET A 775 4.60 -38.36 -2.35
N HIS A 776 3.58 -38.55 -3.19
CA HIS A 776 2.95 -39.86 -3.39
C HIS A 776 3.85 -40.83 -4.17
N LEU A 777 4.53 -40.40 -5.22
CA LEU A 777 5.45 -41.23 -6.01
C LEU A 777 6.66 -41.70 -5.17
N GLU A 778 7.13 -40.88 -4.22
CA GLU A 778 8.14 -41.29 -3.24
C GLU A 778 7.65 -42.37 -2.27
N GLN A 779 6.38 -42.33 -1.86
CA GLN A 779 5.77 -43.34 -1.01
C GLN A 779 5.72 -44.72 -1.69
N TYR A 780 5.68 -44.75 -3.03
CA TYR A 780 5.66 -45.99 -3.82
C TYR A 780 7.04 -46.46 -4.30
N GLY A 781 8.13 -45.79 -3.89
CA GLY A 781 9.50 -46.24 -4.18
C GLY A 781 9.93 -46.12 -5.64
N ILE A 782 9.30 -45.21 -6.39
CA ILE A 782 9.60 -44.96 -7.81
C ILE A 782 10.91 -44.16 -7.91
N ASP A 783 11.87 -44.65 -8.69
CA ASP A 783 13.19 -44.03 -8.84
C ASP A 783 13.18 -42.84 -9.82
N GLN A 784 14.26 -42.06 -9.85
CA GLN A 784 14.35 -40.83 -10.64
C GLN A 784 14.18 -41.07 -12.16
N ALA A 785 14.61 -42.21 -12.69
CA ALA A 785 14.50 -42.52 -14.11
C ALA A 785 13.07 -42.91 -14.50
N GLU A 786 12.38 -43.65 -13.62
CA GLU A 786 10.95 -43.98 -13.77
C GLU A 786 10.06 -42.73 -13.54
N ARG A 787 10.48 -41.79 -12.66
CA ARG A 787 9.86 -40.47 -12.46
C ARG A 787 9.96 -39.59 -13.71
N ASP A 788 11.15 -39.45 -14.29
CA ASP A 788 11.37 -38.63 -15.49
C ASP A 788 10.59 -39.18 -16.69
N ARG A 789 10.38 -40.50 -16.74
CA ARG A 789 9.54 -41.16 -17.73
C ARG A 789 8.04 -40.89 -17.53
N LEU A 790 7.55 -40.89 -16.29
CA LEU A 790 6.14 -40.65 -15.97
C LEU A 790 5.75 -39.16 -16.11
N ILE A 791 6.66 -38.24 -15.78
CA ILE A 791 6.43 -36.80 -15.84
C ILE A 791 6.70 -36.25 -17.25
N GLY A 792 7.67 -36.82 -17.98
CA GLY A 792 8.06 -36.36 -19.32
C GLY A 792 6.98 -36.47 -20.40
N ASP A 793 6.04 -37.42 -20.27
CA ASP A 793 4.98 -37.66 -21.27
C ASP A 793 3.67 -36.86 -21.01
N VAL A 794 3.55 -36.17 -19.86
CA VAL A 794 2.29 -35.55 -19.42
C VAL A 794 2.18 -34.05 -19.78
N TRP A 795 3.28 -33.39 -20.12
CA TRP A 795 3.30 -31.93 -20.32
C TRP A 795 2.89 -31.43 -21.72
N MET A 796 2.24 -32.24 -22.56
CA MET A 796 1.88 -31.85 -23.94
C MET A 796 0.48 -32.22 -24.45
N THR A 797 -0.45 -32.79 -23.67
CA THR A 797 -1.82 -33.05 -24.18
C THR A 797 -2.94 -32.88 -23.15
N ASP A 798 -3.97 -32.15 -23.58
CA ASP A 798 -5.28 -31.84 -22.99
C ASP A 798 -5.80 -32.81 -21.90
N HIS A 799 -5.83 -32.34 -20.64
CA HIS A 799 -6.20 -33.12 -19.44
C HIS A 799 -7.70 -33.04 -19.12
N ARG A 800 -8.54 -33.55 -20.02
CA ARG A 800 -9.94 -33.90 -19.70
C ARG A 800 -10.21 -35.40 -19.63
N THR A 801 -9.15 -36.22 -19.58
CA THR A 801 -9.24 -37.67 -19.32
C THR A 801 -8.44 -38.04 -18.11
#